data_AF-A0A2I0Q8K7-F1
#
_entry.id   AF-A0A2I0Q8K7-F1
#
_cell.length_a   1.000
_cell.length_b   1.000
_cell.length_c   1.000
_cell.angle_alpha   90.00
_cell.angle_beta   90.00
_cell.angle_gamma   90.00
#
_symmetry.space_group_name_H-M   'P 1'
#
loop_
_entity.id
_entity.type
_entity.pdbx_description
1 polymer ?
#
loop_
_entity_poly.entity_id
_entity_poly.type
_entity_poly.pdbx_seq_one_letter_code
_entity_poly.pdbx_strand_id
1 'polypeptide(L)'
;MKNRSTITFFMLLWLVIPAHGNAQISSSVVEGVAPLLVHFEAECTQNEFHTSNFIWDFDDPNSGFWGTNQHSKNSAQGAITAHLFENPGIYTVQLQKILENGTTSTFNATITVTNPNTVFAGNLTVCVNPAGDNSFIGAPAGALQISTNDLSTITQYATSGRRILFKRGASWATAGLNNWPENGGTVIIGAYGTGTNPDQFGIFENNPQITVTGGTFLPLDYKQDWRIMDLQFNDPTGTFGTFGGAQSFKKWLFLRLKTNGFTVPIGWSTWNDPLGDTHADHMGIVSCVFENAAVNVGYVGSERLMILGSVFKDAQESHVLRIWQSYKGVISHNQMSGSSLSTNTGRHAMKFHGPTEAQIASTEWSHLNKRTQFSIISNNLFGSSGPWPIMIAPQDDWTDERISNIIFEKNQYFSDFGSQSALSLQPSVILTCIGTDITVRNNIMDATAFGTYFTGISVRTNNVVPVPTQVYIYHNTIFKGSDPNGQIWYGIHIQDSCGPVVARNNLVMFPYICAGHFSVFNESPNTEYSNNVLNGTITFIDPLHSDPLLRSFDINQNSISSINMGYLVPSVHDDFSGTPRPIDSGSDIGAYEFDPSADIGVHLKNKNPYIYPNPATQWVKIICDYEIACVELFHSSGKRIATFNNTHTIDFSNISSGIYFIKILIRDQEPIIEKVIIVK
;
A
#
# COMPACT_ATOMS: atom_id res chain seq x y z
N MET A 1 -38.84 33.82 -67.68
CA MET A 1 -38.81 33.93 -66.21
C MET A 1 -39.77 32.92 -65.61
N LYS A 2 -39.31 32.17 -64.61
CA LYS A 2 -40.04 31.19 -63.78
C LYS A 2 -40.53 29.92 -64.48
N ASN A 3 -39.84 28.80 -64.23
CA ASN A 3 -40.52 27.57 -63.86
C ASN A 3 -39.64 26.77 -62.88
N ARG A 4 -40.26 26.44 -61.74
CA ARG A 4 -39.70 25.65 -60.64
C ARG A 4 -39.82 24.16 -61.00
N SER A 5 -38.75 23.41 -60.80
CA SER A 5 -38.76 21.95 -60.79
C SER A 5 -38.33 21.47 -59.42
N THR A 6 -39.23 20.74 -58.78
CA THR A 6 -39.13 20.10 -57.47
C THR A 6 -38.07 19.00 -57.50
N ILE A 7 -37.14 19.01 -56.55
CA ILE A 7 -36.35 17.82 -56.18
C ILE A 7 -36.59 17.58 -54.69
N THR A 8 -37.25 16.47 -54.41
CA THR A 8 -37.51 15.93 -53.07
C THR A 8 -36.20 15.37 -52.52
N PHE A 9 -35.63 16.01 -51.50
CA PHE A 9 -34.49 15.46 -50.75
C PHE A 9 -35.03 14.69 -49.54
N PHE A 10 -34.78 13.37 -49.49
CA PHE A 10 -34.97 12.58 -48.29
C PHE A 10 -33.96 13.05 -47.24
N MET A 11 -34.43 13.71 -46.19
CA MET A 11 -33.61 14.07 -45.03
C MET A 11 -33.59 12.85 -44.10
N LEU A 12 -32.54 12.03 -44.22
CA LEU A 12 -32.25 11.01 -43.22
C LEU A 12 -31.72 11.73 -41.98
N LEU A 13 -32.59 11.90 -40.98
CA LEU A 13 -32.24 12.44 -39.68
C LEU A 13 -31.37 11.39 -38.96
N TRP A 14 -30.05 11.44 -39.11
CA TRP A 14 -29.16 10.76 -38.18
C TRP A 14 -29.23 11.52 -36.87
N LEU A 15 -30.02 10.99 -35.95
CA LEU A 15 -29.88 11.30 -34.53
C LEU A 15 -28.51 10.76 -34.12
N VAL A 16 -27.47 11.59 -34.21
CA VAL A 16 -26.20 11.32 -33.53
C VAL A 16 -26.52 11.47 -32.05
N ILE A 17 -26.86 10.35 -31.41
CA ILE A 17 -26.75 10.23 -29.96
C ILE A 17 -25.27 10.52 -29.67
N PRO A 18 -24.92 11.52 -28.86
CA PRO A 18 -23.53 11.74 -28.49
C PRO A 18 -23.01 10.46 -27.86
N ALA A 19 -21.90 9.95 -28.40
CA ALA A 19 -21.19 8.82 -27.82
C ALA A 19 -21.04 9.08 -26.32
N HIS A 20 -21.59 8.19 -25.50
CA HIS A 20 -21.38 8.20 -24.06
C HIS A 20 -19.87 8.18 -23.82
N GLY A 21 -19.42 9.06 -22.93
CA GLY A 21 -18.05 9.57 -22.85
C GLY A 21 -16.95 8.52 -22.96
N ASN A 22 -15.98 8.81 -23.83
CA ASN A 22 -14.67 8.18 -23.79
C ASN A 22 -14.11 8.41 -22.38
N ALA A 23 -13.97 7.38 -21.55
CA ALA A 23 -13.00 7.49 -20.47
C ALA A 23 -11.65 7.05 -21.05
N GLN A 24 -10.62 7.88 -20.97
CA GLN A 24 -9.26 7.49 -21.34
C GLN A 24 -8.48 7.00 -20.11
N ILE A 25 -7.66 5.97 -20.29
CA ILE A 25 -6.58 5.67 -19.34
C ILE A 25 -5.47 6.69 -19.61
N SER A 26 -5.06 7.43 -18.59
CA SER A 26 -3.83 8.21 -18.60
C SER A 26 -2.76 7.46 -17.81
N SER A 27 -1.54 7.39 -18.35
CA SER A 27 -0.39 6.81 -17.66
C SER A 27 0.75 7.84 -17.58
N SER A 28 1.51 7.81 -16.49
CA SER A 28 2.63 8.76 -16.31
C SER A 28 3.73 8.59 -17.36
N VAL A 29 3.87 7.38 -17.90
CA VAL A 29 4.73 7.00 -19.02
C VAL A 29 4.06 5.87 -19.80
N VAL A 30 4.41 5.70 -21.08
CA VAL A 30 3.97 4.58 -21.93
C VAL A 30 5.11 3.65 -22.30
N GLU A 31 6.35 4.07 -22.06
CA GLU A 31 7.55 3.27 -22.28
C GLU A 31 8.64 3.65 -21.27
N GLY A 32 9.55 2.71 -21.00
CA GLY A 32 10.70 2.95 -20.14
C GLY A 32 11.55 1.70 -19.92
N VAL A 33 12.59 1.81 -19.09
CA VAL A 33 13.47 0.69 -18.74
C VAL A 33 13.05 0.05 -17.42
N ALA A 34 13.11 -1.27 -17.35
CA ALA A 34 12.80 -2.01 -16.11
C ALA A 34 13.85 -1.73 -15.01
N PRO A 35 13.45 -1.61 -13.73
CA PRO A 35 12.06 -1.59 -13.26
C PRO A 35 11.37 -0.24 -13.59
N LEU A 36 10.13 -0.31 -14.08
CA LEU A 36 9.35 0.86 -14.52
C LEU A 36 8.11 1.04 -13.63
N LEU A 37 8.12 2.07 -12.79
CA LEU A 37 6.95 2.46 -12.00
C LEU A 37 6.04 3.37 -12.83
N VAL A 38 4.80 2.96 -13.03
CA VAL A 38 3.80 3.71 -13.78
C VAL A 38 2.64 4.08 -12.86
N HIS A 39 2.27 5.35 -12.88
CA HIS A 39 1.05 5.86 -12.23
C HIS A 39 -0.05 5.90 -13.30
N PHE A 40 -1.24 5.45 -12.95
CA PHE A 40 -2.40 5.39 -13.83
C PHE A 40 -3.55 6.20 -13.27
N GLU A 41 -4.29 6.82 -14.18
CA GLU A 41 -5.50 7.58 -13.87
C GLU A 41 -6.61 7.20 -14.83
N ALA A 42 -7.79 6.94 -14.28
CA ALA A 42 -9.02 6.84 -15.02
C ALA A 42 -9.64 8.21 -15.20
N GLU A 43 -10.06 8.54 -16.42
CA GLU A 43 -10.86 9.74 -16.63
C GLU A 43 -12.22 9.63 -15.92
N CYS A 44 -12.43 10.52 -14.96
CA CYS A 44 -13.64 10.57 -14.16
C CYS A 44 -13.94 11.98 -13.65
N THR A 45 -15.21 12.23 -13.35
CA THR A 45 -15.63 13.43 -12.61
C THR A 45 -15.27 13.30 -11.12
N GLN A 46 -15.26 14.42 -10.39
CA GLN A 46 -15.08 14.39 -8.93
C GLN A 46 -16.12 13.48 -8.25
N ASN A 47 -17.38 13.49 -8.70
CA ASN A 47 -18.39 12.59 -8.13
C ASN A 47 -18.06 11.12 -8.43
N GLU A 48 -17.67 10.80 -9.66
CA GLU A 48 -17.30 9.44 -10.06
C GLU A 48 -16.09 8.89 -9.28
N PHE A 49 -15.15 9.75 -8.87
CA PHE A 49 -14.02 9.36 -8.00
C PHE A 49 -14.49 8.69 -6.69
N HIS A 50 -15.63 9.12 -6.15
CA HIS A 50 -16.21 8.59 -4.92
C HIS A 50 -17.25 7.48 -5.15
N THR A 51 -17.76 7.34 -6.37
CA THR A 51 -19.00 6.60 -6.62
C THR A 51 -18.90 5.48 -7.64
N SER A 52 -17.96 5.56 -8.56
CA SER A 52 -17.73 4.51 -9.55
C SER A 52 -16.72 3.48 -9.05
N ASN A 53 -16.84 2.24 -9.52
CA ASN A 53 -15.80 1.23 -9.35
C ASN A 53 -14.82 1.28 -10.52
N PHE A 54 -13.54 1.12 -10.24
CA PHE A 54 -12.47 1.08 -11.22
C PHE A 54 -11.60 -0.12 -10.90
N ILE A 55 -11.56 -1.10 -11.79
CA ILE A 55 -10.83 -2.35 -11.61
C ILE A 55 -9.74 -2.42 -12.67
N TRP A 56 -8.50 -2.61 -12.24
CA TRP A 56 -7.33 -2.65 -13.10
C TRP A 56 -6.76 -4.06 -13.18
N ASP A 57 -6.37 -4.47 -14.39
CA ASP A 57 -5.50 -5.62 -14.67
C ASP A 57 -4.27 -5.10 -15.44
N PHE A 58 -3.07 -5.39 -14.95
CA PHE A 58 -1.84 -4.87 -15.52
C PHE A 58 -1.20 -5.78 -16.58
N ASP A 59 -1.79 -6.94 -16.88
CA ASP A 59 -1.26 -7.95 -17.82
C ASP A 59 0.17 -8.44 -17.43
N ASP A 60 0.48 -8.40 -16.14
CA ASP A 60 1.75 -8.79 -15.53
C ASP A 60 1.57 -9.91 -14.50
N PRO A 61 1.15 -11.13 -14.90
CA PRO A 61 0.85 -12.22 -13.97
C PRO A 61 2.05 -12.71 -13.15
N ASN A 62 3.27 -12.33 -13.55
CA ASN A 62 4.52 -12.68 -12.86
C ASN A 62 4.93 -11.63 -11.81
N SER A 63 4.16 -10.56 -11.61
CA SER A 63 4.43 -9.54 -10.59
C SER A 63 4.34 -10.06 -9.16
N GLY A 64 3.70 -11.23 -8.96
CA GLY A 64 3.55 -11.89 -7.67
C GLY A 64 2.55 -11.20 -6.75
N PHE A 65 2.78 -11.33 -5.44
CA PHE A 65 1.87 -10.87 -4.38
C PHE A 65 2.56 -9.85 -3.47
N TRP A 66 1.77 -8.97 -2.87
CA TRP A 66 2.27 -8.04 -1.84
C TRP A 66 2.70 -8.80 -0.59
N GLY A 67 3.92 -8.58 -0.11
CA GLY A 67 4.45 -9.26 1.08
C GLY A 67 3.66 -8.99 2.36
N THR A 68 2.92 -7.89 2.42
CA THR A 68 2.18 -7.40 3.58
C THR A 68 0.80 -8.05 3.78
N ASN A 69 0.08 -8.34 2.69
CA ASN A 69 -1.30 -8.86 2.74
C ASN A 69 -1.61 -9.94 1.70
N GLN A 70 -0.62 -10.32 0.88
CA GLN A 70 -0.72 -11.38 -0.12
C GLN A 70 -1.75 -11.11 -1.24
N HIS A 71 -2.24 -9.87 -1.39
CA HIS A 71 -3.03 -9.50 -2.56
C HIS A 71 -2.15 -9.52 -3.82
N SER A 72 -2.76 -9.81 -4.96
CA SER A 72 -2.06 -9.79 -6.26
C SER A 72 -1.50 -8.40 -6.54
N LYS A 73 -0.25 -8.33 -7.02
CA LYS A 73 0.32 -7.08 -7.57
C LYS A 73 -0.18 -6.79 -8.99
N ASN A 74 -0.76 -7.79 -9.68
CA ASN A 74 -1.24 -7.65 -11.07
C ASN A 74 -2.64 -6.97 -11.17
N SER A 75 -3.20 -6.54 -10.06
CA SER A 75 -4.52 -5.92 -10.05
C SER A 75 -4.60 -4.83 -9.00
N ALA A 76 -5.44 -3.83 -9.27
CA ALA A 76 -5.73 -2.78 -8.31
C ALA A 76 -7.18 -2.29 -8.46
N GLN A 77 -7.63 -1.51 -7.49
CA GLN A 77 -8.91 -0.83 -7.55
C GLN A 77 -8.74 0.67 -7.28
N GLY A 78 -9.64 1.48 -7.83
CA GLY A 78 -9.70 2.93 -7.62
C GLY A 78 -9.44 3.75 -8.88
N ALA A 79 -9.95 4.99 -8.90
CA ALA A 79 -9.82 5.90 -10.05
C ALA A 79 -8.36 6.27 -10.39
N ILE A 80 -7.46 6.09 -9.43
CA ILE A 80 -6.02 6.21 -9.61
C ILE A 80 -5.33 4.97 -9.03
N THR A 81 -4.23 4.55 -9.64
CA THR A 81 -3.43 3.42 -9.15
C THR A 81 -1.98 3.55 -9.60
N ALA A 82 -1.13 2.62 -9.19
CA ALA A 82 0.22 2.49 -9.71
C ALA A 82 0.65 1.03 -9.77
N HIS A 83 1.47 0.71 -10.78
CA HIS A 83 2.05 -0.61 -10.97
C HIS A 83 3.55 -0.52 -11.26
N LEU A 84 4.30 -1.49 -10.75
CA LEU A 84 5.72 -1.63 -11.00
C LEU A 84 5.97 -2.80 -11.95
N PHE A 85 6.32 -2.49 -13.20
CA PHE A 85 6.78 -3.50 -14.15
C PHE A 85 8.27 -3.78 -13.91
N GLU A 86 8.56 -4.89 -13.22
CA GLU A 86 9.94 -5.28 -12.91
C GLU A 86 10.64 -5.97 -14.08
N ASN A 87 9.87 -6.60 -14.96
CA ASN A 87 10.39 -7.38 -16.09
C ASN A 87 10.20 -6.63 -17.42
N PRO A 88 11.10 -6.82 -18.40
CA PRO A 88 10.89 -6.30 -19.75
C PRO A 88 9.75 -7.05 -20.44
N GLY A 89 8.94 -6.31 -21.19
CA GLY A 89 7.74 -6.85 -21.83
C GLY A 89 6.90 -5.77 -22.48
N ILE A 90 5.84 -6.20 -23.17
CA ILE A 90 4.77 -5.32 -23.63
C ILE A 90 3.52 -5.77 -22.89
N TYR A 91 2.90 -4.85 -22.17
CA TYR A 91 1.81 -5.11 -21.25
C TYR A 91 0.55 -4.38 -21.74
N THR A 92 -0.58 -5.08 -21.79
CA THR A 92 -1.89 -4.49 -22.13
C THR A 92 -2.70 -4.23 -20.87
N VAL A 93 -2.48 -3.08 -20.26
CA VAL A 93 -3.19 -2.66 -19.06
C VAL A 93 -4.66 -2.44 -19.38
N GLN A 94 -5.55 -3.12 -18.68
CA GLN A 94 -6.99 -2.99 -18.80
C GLN A 94 -7.58 -2.25 -17.60
N LEU A 95 -8.51 -1.33 -17.87
CA LEU A 95 -9.37 -0.72 -16.86
C LEU A 95 -10.83 -1.08 -17.15
N GLN A 96 -11.53 -1.62 -16.16
CA GLN A 96 -12.98 -1.72 -16.15
C GLN A 96 -13.56 -0.63 -15.23
N LYS A 97 -14.39 0.26 -15.78
CA LYS A 97 -15.13 1.28 -15.04
C LYS A 97 -16.60 0.86 -14.91
N ILE A 98 -17.12 0.81 -13.69
CA ILE A 98 -18.52 0.50 -13.38
C ILE A 98 -19.15 1.71 -12.69
N LEU A 99 -20.15 2.32 -13.32
CA LEU A 99 -20.88 3.47 -12.76
C LEU A 99 -21.88 3.02 -11.68
N GLU A 100 -22.37 3.95 -10.86
CA GLU A 100 -23.39 3.67 -9.82
C GLU A 100 -24.66 2.99 -10.37
N ASN A 101 -25.02 3.25 -11.63
CA ASN A 101 -26.17 2.62 -12.27
C ASN A 101 -25.86 1.21 -12.84
N GLY A 102 -24.67 0.67 -12.57
CA GLY A 102 -24.20 -0.63 -13.07
C GLY A 102 -23.63 -0.62 -14.49
N THR A 103 -23.63 0.52 -15.19
CA THR A 103 -23.07 0.62 -16.54
C THR A 103 -21.57 0.34 -16.51
N THR A 104 -21.12 -0.62 -17.31
CA THR A 104 -19.72 -1.05 -17.38
C THR A 104 -19.08 -0.64 -18.70
N SER A 105 -17.87 -0.10 -18.63
CA SER A 105 -17.01 0.23 -19.78
C SER A 105 -15.61 -0.34 -19.56
N THR A 106 -14.95 -0.75 -20.64
CA THR A 106 -13.58 -1.29 -20.61
C THR A 106 -12.66 -0.48 -21.51
N PHE A 107 -11.46 -0.19 -21.01
CA PHE A 107 -10.42 0.59 -21.69
C PHE A 107 -9.11 -0.17 -21.61
N ASN A 108 -8.21 0.06 -22.57
CA ASN A 108 -6.90 -0.57 -22.60
C ASN A 108 -5.81 0.47 -22.90
N ALA A 109 -4.62 0.28 -22.32
CA ALA A 109 -3.41 1.03 -22.59
C ALA A 109 -2.23 0.08 -22.73
N THR A 110 -1.28 0.38 -23.61
CA THR A 110 -0.08 -0.43 -23.79
C THR A 110 1.12 0.21 -23.10
N ILE A 111 1.84 -0.56 -22.28
CA ILE A 111 3.10 -0.16 -21.65
C ILE A 111 4.23 -1.01 -22.21
N THR A 112 5.29 -0.36 -22.70
CA THR A 112 6.49 -1.04 -23.23
C THR A 112 7.66 -0.90 -22.26
N VAL A 113 8.15 -2.03 -21.75
CA VAL A 113 9.24 -2.08 -20.77
C VAL A 113 10.46 -2.72 -21.40
N THR A 114 11.56 -1.97 -21.44
CA THR A 114 12.81 -2.38 -22.08
C THR A 114 13.77 -3.05 -21.09
N ASN A 115 14.60 -3.95 -21.61
CA ASN A 115 15.53 -4.73 -20.80
C ASN A 115 16.72 -3.86 -20.34
N PRO A 116 16.96 -3.71 -19.02
CA PRO A 116 18.07 -2.89 -18.52
C PRO A 116 19.45 -3.43 -18.94
N ASN A 117 19.60 -4.73 -19.20
CA ASN A 117 20.87 -5.28 -19.70
C ASN A 117 21.16 -4.89 -21.15
N THR A 118 20.13 -4.52 -21.92
CA THR A 118 20.28 -3.97 -23.26
C THR A 118 20.52 -2.46 -23.23
N VAL A 119 19.74 -1.74 -22.42
CA VAL A 119 19.83 -0.26 -22.30
C VAL A 119 21.18 0.16 -21.70
N PHE A 120 21.65 -0.53 -20.66
CA PHE A 120 22.90 -0.22 -19.96
C PHE A 120 24.03 -1.20 -20.32
N ALA A 121 24.08 -1.69 -21.55
CA ALA A 121 25.08 -2.67 -21.99
C ALA A 121 26.53 -2.12 -21.91
N GLY A 122 27.48 -3.01 -21.70
CA GLY A 122 28.91 -2.66 -21.65
C GLY A 122 29.23 -1.71 -20.48
N ASN A 123 30.13 -0.74 -20.74
CA ASN A 123 30.62 0.21 -19.74
C ASN A 123 29.56 1.21 -19.23
N LEU A 124 28.30 1.15 -19.70
CA LEU A 124 27.17 1.87 -19.11
C LEU A 124 26.68 1.22 -17.80
N THR A 125 27.00 -0.06 -17.60
CA THR A 125 26.89 -0.71 -16.29
C THR A 125 28.24 -0.71 -15.59
N VAL A 126 28.26 -0.30 -14.32
CA VAL A 126 29.42 -0.40 -13.42
C VAL A 126 29.10 -1.43 -12.35
N CYS A 127 29.94 -2.45 -12.21
CA CYS A 127 29.86 -3.44 -11.15
C CYS A 127 30.92 -3.17 -10.09
N VAL A 128 30.50 -3.09 -8.84
CA VAL A 128 31.33 -2.69 -7.70
C VAL A 128 31.51 -3.86 -6.74
N ASN A 129 32.77 -4.20 -6.50
CA ASN A 129 33.25 -5.15 -5.51
C ASN A 129 34.00 -4.43 -4.38
N PRO A 130 34.11 -5.04 -3.19
CA PRO A 130 35.09 -4.62 -2.19
C PRO A 130 36.52 -4.70 -2.73
N ALA A 131 37.41 -3.87 -2.19
CA ALA A 131 38.83 -3.94 -2.55
C ALA A 131 39.40 -5.34 -2.23
N GLY A 132 40.11 -5.94 -3.19
CA GLY A 132 40.66 -7.29 -3.09
C GLY A 132 39.76 -8.40 -3.64
N ASP A 133 38.47 -8.13 -3.88
CA ASP A 133 37.58 -9.07 -4.57
C ASP A 133 37.57 -8.79 -6.08
N ASN A 134 38.22 -9.66 -6.84
CA ASN A 134 38.29 -9.59 -8.31
C ASN A 134 37.32 -10.55 -9.00
N SER A 135 36.40 -11.18 -8.25
CA SER A 135 35.40 -12.08 -8.80
C SER A 135 34.13 -11.33 -9.16
N PHE A 136 33.93 -11.10 -10.45
CA PHE A 136 32.73 -10.48 -11.04
C PHE A 136 31.77 -11.52 -11.63
N ILE A 137 31.76 -12.74 -11.08
CA ILE A 137 30.79 -13.78 -11.47
C ILE A 137 29.37 -13.24 -11.25
N GLY A 138 28.52 -13.35 -12.27
CA GLY A 138 27.15 -12.83 -12.24
C GLY A 138 27.01 -11.34 -12.58
N ALA A 139 28.11 -10.63 -12.87
CA ALA A 139 28.05 -9.27 -13.42
C ALA A 139 27.52 -9.28 -14.87
N PRO A 140 26.76 -8.26 -15.31
CA PRO A 140 26.38 -8.11 -16.71
C PRO A 140 27.59 -8.09 -17.65
N ALA A 141 27.44 -8.71 -18.82
CA ALA A 141 28.54 -8.85 -19.78
C ALA A 141 29.07 -7.48 -20.23
N GLY A 142 30.40 -7.32 -20.20
CA GLY A 142 31.07 -6.08 -20.61
C GLY A 142 30.94 -4.92 -19.63
N ALA A 143 30.35 -5.11 -18.44
CA ALA A 143 30.29 -4.07 -17.42
C ALA A 143 31.68 -3.58 -17.02
N LEU A 144 31.79 -2.29 -16.68
CA LEU A 144 32.98 -1.73 -16.06
C LEU A 144 33.11 -2.33 -14.65
N GLN A 145 34.26 -2.95 -14.36
CA GLN A 145 34.52 -3.66 -13.11
C GLN A 145 35.40 -2.80 -12.19
N ILE A 146 34.94 -2.53 -10.97
CA ILE A 146 35.66 -1.72 -9.99
C ILE A 146 35.70 -2.46 -8.66
N SER A 147 36.88 -2.59 -8.07
CA SER A 147 37.06 -3.13 -6.71
C SER A 147 37.58 -2.02 -5.79
N THR A 148 36.73 -1.53 -4.89
CA THR A 148 37.04 -0.41 -3.99
C THR A 148 36.30 -0.53 -2.67
N ASN A 149 36.92 -0.05 -1.59
CA ASN A 149 36.26 0.17 -0.31
C ASN A 149 35.80 1.63 -0.13
N ASP A 150 36.30 2.54 -0.95
CA ASP A 150 35.92 3.95 -0.93
C ASP A 150 34.81 4.20 -1.97
N LEU A 151 33.57 4.23 -1.48
CA LEU A 151 32.39 4.49 -2.31
C LEU A 151 32.36 5.90 -2.90
N SER A 152 33.16 6.86 -2.41
CA SER A 152 33.20 8.19 -3.03
C SER A 152 33.80 8.16 -4.44
N THR A 153 34.59 7.12 -4.76
CA THR A 153 35.23 6.95 -6.07
C THR A 153 34.28 6.49 -7.18
N ILE A 154 33.09 5.97 -6.83
CA ILE A 154 32.12 5.44 -7.79
C ILE A 154 31.00 6.42 -8.14
N THR A 155 30.78 7.47 -7.35
CA THR A 155 29.64 8.39 -7.52
C THR A 155 29.68 9.08 -8.88
N GLN A 156 30.88 9.37 -9.39
CA GLN A 156 31.11 9.95 -10.73
C GLN A 156 30.49 9.14 -11.89
N TYR A 157 30.20 7.85 -11.70
CA TYR A 157 29.60 7.01 -12.74
C TYR A 157 28.07 7.04 -12.74
N ALA A 158 27.43 7.67 -11.75
CA ALA A 158 25.97 7.78 -11.65
C ALA A 158 25.43 8.95 -12.49
N THR A 159 25.77 8.96 -13.77
CA THR A 159 25.26 9.94 -14.74
C THR A 159 24.08 9.37 -15.52
N SER A 160 23.28 10.26 -16.10
CA SER A 160 22.09 9.89 -16.89
C SER A 160 22.41 8.83 -17.95
N GLY A 161 21.58 7.79 -18.02
CA GLY A 161 21.77 6.64 -18.90
C GLY A 161 22.75 5.59 -18.37
N ARG A 162 23.01 5.53 -17.05
CA ARG A 162 23.92 4.55 -16.44
C ARG A 162 23.31 3.77 -15.30
N ARG A 163 23.95 2.63 -15.02
CA ARG A 163 23.58 1.70 -13.96
C ARG A 163 24.81 1.33 -13.12
N ILE A 164 24.68 1.38 -11.80
CA ILE A 164 25.70 0.96 -10.83
C ILE A 164 25.13 -0.23 -10.04
N LEU A 165 25.88 -1.33 -9.98
CA LEU A 165 25.47 -2.54 -9.29
C LEU A 165 26.52 -2.97 -8.27
N PHE A 166 26.12 -3.10 -7.02
CA PHE A 166 26.94 -3.64 -5.93
C PHE A 166 26.83 -5.16 -5.89
N LYS A 167 27.95 -5.84 -5.60
CA LYS A 167 27.95 -7.30 -5.48
C LYS A 167 27.13 -7.78 -4.28
N ARG A 168 26.20 -8.70 -4.51
CA ARG A 168 25.48 -9.41 -3.44
C ARG A 168 26.44 -10.16 -2.51
N GLY A 169 26.14 -10.13 -1.21
CA GLY A 169 26.96 -10.71 -0.14
C GLY A 169 28.16 -9.85 0.27
N ALA A 170 28.36 -8.68 -0.36
CA ALA A 170 29.40 -7.73 0.02
C ALA A 170 28.85 -6.62 0.94
N SER A 171 29.77 -5.98 1.66
CA SER A 171 29.46 -4.89 2.58
C SER A 171 30.45 -3.73 2.43
N TRP A 172 29.94 -2.51 2.62
CA TRP A 172 30.74 -1.28 2.65
C TRP A 172 30.39 -0.43 3.88
N ALA A 173 31.30 0.49 4.21
CA ALA A 173 31.04 1.58 5.14
C ALA A 173 31.33 2.91 4.45
N THR A 174 30.57 3.95 4.76
CA THR A 174 30.78 5.29 4.22
C THR A 174 30.43 6.36 5.26
N ALA A 175 31.17 7.47 5.26
CA ALA A 175 30.85 8.66 6.05
C ALA A 175 29.82 9.58 5.35
N GLY A 176 29.03 9.01 4.43
CA GLY A 176 28.09 9.72 3.57
C GLY A 176 28.69 10.05 2.21
N LEU A 177 27.86 10.27 1.20
CA LEU A 177 28.27 10.56 -0.18
C LEU A 177 27.50 11.78 -0.68
N ASN A 178 28.11 12.95 -0.57
CA ASN A 178 27.48 14.22 -0.95
C ASN A 178 27.75 14.62 -2.42
N ASN A 179 28.55 13.83 -3.15
CA ASN A 179 29.03 14.16 -4.49
C ASN A 179 28.36 13.31 -5.59
N TRP A 180 27.16 12.78 -5.35
CA TRP A 180 26.36 12.16 -6.40
C TRP A 180 26.03 13.21 -7.48
N PRO A 181 26.31 12.96 -8.77
CA PRO A 181 26.08 13.92 -9.83
C PRO A 181 24.62 14.35 -9.92
N GLU A 182 24.40 15.65 -10.09
CA GLU A 182 23.10 16.22 -10.46
C GLU A 182 22.82 15.85 -11.92
N ASN A 183 21.65 15.30 -12.21
CA ASN A 183 21.25 15.02 -13.59
C ASN A 183 19.74 14.76 -13.71
N GLY A 184 19.23 15.04 -14.91
CA GLY A 184 17.96 14.51 -15.38
C GLY A 184 18.16 13.26 -16.23
N GLY A 185 17.34 12.24 -15.97
CA GLY A 185 17.26 11.03 -16.77
C GLY A 185 17.76 9.79 -16.04
N THR A 186 17.57 8.64 -16.66
CA THR A 186 17.57 7.37 -15.94
C THR A 186 18.92 7.04 -15.30
N VAL A 187 18.92 6.84 -13.97
CA VAL A 187 20.01 6.21 -13.23
C VAL A 187 19.47 5.04 -12.42
N ILE A 188 20.18 3.91 -12.43
CA ILE A 188 19.88 2.76 -11.56
C ILE A 188 21.06 2.52 -10.63
N ILE A 189 20.78 2.43 -9.33
CA ILE A 189 21.71 1.90 -8.33
C ILE A 189 21.06 0.65 -7.74
N GLY A 190 21.74 -0.49 -7.81
CA GLY A 190 21.23 -1.71 -7.19
C GLY A 190 22.27 -2.78 -7.00
N ALA A 191 21.87 -4.05 -7.17
CA ALA A 191 22.74 -5.19 -6.87
C ALA A 191 22.90 -6.15 -8.07
N TYR A 192 24.03 -6.87 -8.12
CA TYR A 192 24.25 -7.97 -9.07
C TYR A 192 24.69 -9.26 -8.38
N GLY A 193 24.59 -10.36 -9.11
CA GLY A 193 24.78 -11.72 -8.60
C GLY A 193 23.45 -12.35 -8.18
N THR A 194 23.51 -13.64 -7.86
CA THR A 194 22.32 -14.42 -7.46
C THR A 194 21.84 -14.00 -6.08
N GLY A 195 20.56 -13.63 -5.98
CA GLY A 195 19.89 -13.41 -4.70
C GLY A 195 19.64 -14.73 -3.97
N THR A 196 19.82 -14.74 -2.64
CA THR A 196 19.55 -15.90 -1.78
C THR A 196 18.45 -15.60 -0.79
N ASN A 197 17.58 -16.59 -0.54
CA ASN A 197 16.55 -16.55 0.50
C ASN A 197 15.74 -15.23 0.51
N PRO A 198 15.02 -14.88 -0.58
CA PRO A 198 14.18 -13.70 -0.57
C PRO A 198 13.09 -13.82 0.49
N ASP A 199 12.90 -12.75 1.26
CA ASP A 199 11.75 -12.64 2.16
C ASP A 199 10.45 -12.36 1.38
N GLN A 200 9.34 -12.19 2.10
CA GLN A 200 8.04 -11.92 1.50
C GLN A 200 7.95 -10.60 0.71
N PHE A 201 8.91 -9.68 0.89
CA PHE A 201 9.02 -8.43 0.16
C PHE A 201 9.97 -8.55 -1.05
N GLY A 202 10.56 -9.72 -1.27
CA GLY A 202 11.57 -9.96 -2.30
C GLY A 202 12.97 -9.45 -1.94
N ILE A 203 13.18 -9.04 -0.69
CA ILE A 203 14.50 -8.57 -0.21
C ILE A 203 15.34 -9.80 0.07
N PHE A 204 16.47 -9.94 -0.62
CA PHE A 204 17.37 -11.08 -0.43
C PHE A 204 18.24 -10.90 0.80
N GLU A 205 18.47 -12.00 1.52
CA GLU A 205 19.36 -12.03 2.69
C GLU A 205 20.76 -11.50 2.36
N ASN A 206 21.25 -11.80 1.15
CA ASN A 206 22.54 -11.35 0.64
C ASN A 206 22.49 -10.05 -0.17
N ASN A 207 21.44 -9.22 -0.05
CA ASN A 207 21.49 -7.85 -0.59
C ASN A 207 22.76 -7.15 -0.06
N PRO A 208 23.48 -6.38 -0.90
CA PRO A 208 24.64 -5.60 -0.47
C PRO A 208 24.31 -4.70 0.74
N GLN A 209 25.19 -4.68 1.74
CA GLN A 209 24.99 -3.89 2.95
C GLN A 209 25.88 -2.65 2.96
N ILE A 210 25.30 -1.48 3.20
CA ILE A 210 26.01 -0.20 3.31
C ILE A 210 25.77 0.36 4.72
N THR A 211 26.83 0.40 5.52
CA THR A 211 26.80 1.05 6.84
C THR A 211 27.15 2.52 6.69
N VAL A 212 26.26 3.41 7.12
CA VAL A 212 26.49 4.86 7.09
C VAL A 212 26.99 5.28 8.47
N THR A 213 28.21 5.83 8.52
CA THR A 213 28.89 6.23 9.76
C THR A 213 29.01 7.75 9.90
N GLY A 214 28.41 8.50 8.98
CA GLY A 214 28.45 9.95 8.91
C GLY A 214 27.56 10.48 7.77
N GLY A 215 27.14 11.74 7.86
CA GLY A 215 26.51 12.46 6.75
C GLY A 215 25.21 11.85 6.23
N THR A 216 25.03 11.86 4.91
CA THR A 216 23.88 11.26 4.21
C THR A 216 24.37 10.35 3.09
N PHE A 217 23.78 9.17 2.91
CA PHE A 217 24.19 8.27 1.83
C PHE A 217 23.90 8.86 0.45
N LEU A 218 22.69 9.36 0.20
CA LEU A 218 22.30 9.88 -1.10
C LEU A 218 21.32 11.07 -0.97
N PRO A 219 21.80 12.30 -1.18
CA PRO A 219 20.95 13.48 -1.30
C PRO A 219 20.14 13.44 -2.61
N LEU A 220 18.83 13.69 -2.52
CA LEU A 220 17.91 13.63 -3.67
C LEU A 220 17.97 14.87 -4.55
N ASP A 221 18.49 15.98 -4.04
CA ASP A 221 18.43 17.29 -4.71
C ASP A 221 19.00 17.24 -6.13
N TYR A 222 18.32 17.94 -7.04
CA TYR A 222 18.70 18.13 -8.45
C TYR A 222 18.87 16.84 -9.27
N LYS A 223 18.16 15.77 -8.87
CA LYS A 223 18.18 14.46 -9.54
C LYS A 223 16.79 14.02 -9.95
N GLN A 224 16.66 13.55 -11.17
CA GLN A 224 15.38 13.13 -11.73
C GLN A 224 15.49 11.80 -12.46
N ASP A 225 14.52 10.91 -12.26
CA ASP A 225 14.44 9.57 -12.88
C ASP A 225 15.47 8.56 -12.31
N TRP A 226 15.60 8.53 -10.98
CA TRP A 226 16.54 7.64 -10.28
C TRP A 226 15.83 6.46 -9.62
N ARG A 227 16.46 5.28 -9.69
CA ARG A 227 15.99 4.03 -9.07
C ARG A 227 17.06 3.50 -8.13
N ILE A 228 16.72 3.32 -6.86
CA ILE A 228 17.57 2.71 -5.84
C ILE A 228 16.91 1.41 -5.41
N MET A 229 17.59 0.27 -5.59
CA MET A 229 16.96 -1.04 -5.39
C MET A 229 17.87 -2.11 -4.83
N ASP A 230 17.29 -3.08 -4.13
CA ASP A 230 17.97 -4.32 -3.69
C ASP A 230 19.21 -4.08 -2.79
N LEU A 231 19.17 -3.07 -1.93
CA LEU A 231 20.25 -2.71 -1.00
C LEU A 231 19.77 -2.71 0.45
N GLN A 232 20.69 -2.97 1.38
CA GLN A 232 20.46 -2.82 2.82
C GLN A 232 21.30 -1.66 3.37
N PHE A 233 20.71 -0.82 4.21
CA PHE A 233 21.36 0.30 4.86
C PHE A 233 21.27 0.18 6.37
N ASN A 234 22.35 0.51 7.06
CA ASN A 234 22.39 0.46 8.52
C ASN A 234 23.09 1.69 9.10
N ASP A 235 22.46 2.33 10.06
CA ASP A 235 23.08 3.29 10.97
C ASP A 235 22.64 2.97 12.39
N PRO A 236 23.42 2.17 13.14
CA PRO A 236 23.02 1.71 14.47
C PRO A 236 23.00 2.86 15.50
N THR A 237 23.52 4.04 15.17
CA THR A 237 23.52 5.20 16.07
C THR A 237 22.26 6.04 15.96
N GLY A 238 21.44 5.86 14.92
CA GLY A 238 20.23 6.64 14.71
C GLY A 238 20.48 8.13 14.41
N THR A 239 21.70 8.50 14.01
CA THR A 239 22.15 9.91 13.95
C THR A 239 22.25 10.46 12.53
N PHE A 240 22.40 9.59 11.54
CA PHE A 240 22.69 9.99 10.17
C PHE A 240 21.48 9.84 9.25
N GLY A 241 21.63 10.34 8.02
CA GLY A 241 20.62 10.23 6.97
C GLY A 241 20.97 9.17 5.92
N THR A 242 19.95 8.58 5.32
CA THR A 242 20.07 7.72 4.12
C THR A 242 19.72 8.50 2.88
N PHE A 243 18.45 8.92 2.78
CA PHE A 243 17.83 9.51 1.60
C PHE A 243 17.06 10.76 2.01
N GLY A 244 17.42 11.89 1.42
CA GLY A 244 16.64 13.11 1.61
C GLY A 244 17.04 14.26 0.72
N GLY A 245 16.14 15.23 0.61
CA GLY A 245 16.32 16.42 -0.22
C GLY A 245 15.14 17.38 -0.06
N ALA A 246 15.27 18.57 -0.62
CA ALA A 246 14.25 19.61 -0.61
C ALA A 246 14.11 20.35 -1.95
N GLN A 247 15.00 20.14 -2.93
CA GLN A 247 15.10 20.97 -4.13
C GLN A 247 15.15 20.15 -5.42
N SER A 248 14.22 20.45 -6.34
CA SER A 248 14.30 20.08 -7.76
C SER A 248 14.53 18.59 -8.07
N PHE A 249 13.81 17.70 -7.38
CA PHE A 249 13.85 16.25 -7.58
C PHE A 249 12.47 15.65 -7.92
N LYS A 250 12.44 14.62 -8.77
CA LYS A 250 11.20 13.92 -9.17
C LYS A 250 11.49 12.57 -9.83
N LYS A 251 10.48 11.72 -10.01
CA LYS A 251 10.60 10.40 -10.64
C LYS A 251 11.59 9.51 -9.91
N TRP A 252 11.38 9.33 -8.61
CA TRP A 252 12.20 8.44 -7.80
C TRP A 252 11.50 7.11 -7.58
N LEU A 253 12.27 6.02 -7.61
CA LEU A 253 11.83 4.71 -7.17
C LEU A 253 12.80 4.16 -6.12
N PHE A 254 12.27 3.87 -4.94
CA PHE A 254 12.92 3.06 -3.91
C PHE A 254 12.26 1.68 -3.93
N LEU A 255 13.03 0.64 -4.21
CA LEU A 255 12.51 -0.71 -4.43
C LEU A 255 13.26 -1.76 -3.60
N ARG A 256 12.56 -2.52 -2.76
CA ARG A 256 13.16 -3.63 -1.98
C ARG A 256 14.40 -3.20 -1.19
N LEU A 257 14.30 -2.01 -0.59
CA LEU A 257 15.31 -1.51 0.33
C LEU A 257 14.99 -1.98 1.74
N LYS A 258 16.02 -2.30 2.51
CA LYS A 258 15.93 -2.50 3.95
C LYS A 258 16.77 -1.47 4.67
N THR A 259 16.21 -0.73 5.62
CA THR A 259 16.97 0.20 6.46
C THR A 259 16.77 -0.15 7.93
N ASN A 260 17.84 -0.13 8.71
CA ASN A 260 17.77 -0.25 10.16
C ASN A 260 18.52 0.91 10.83
N GLY A 261 17.86 1.62 11.74
CA GLY A 261 18.42 2.80 12.40
C GLY A 261 18.15 4.09 11.64
N PHE A 262 19.07 5.07 11.69
CA PHE A 262 18.94 6.44 11.14
C PHE A 262 18.03 7.39 11.90
N THR A 263 18.27 8.70 11.74
CA THR A 263 17.38 9.74 12.30
C THR A 263 16.03 9.74 11.59
N VAL A 264 16.08 9.80 10.26
CA VAL A 264 14.95 9.62 9.35
C VAL A 264 15.43 8.78 8.15
N PRO A 265 15.06 7.49 8.08
CA PRO A 265 15.50 6.58 7.00
C PRO A 265 14.99 6.94 5.60
N ILE A 266 13.94 7.72 5.48
CA ILE A 266 13.45 8.20 4.18
C ILE A 266 12.69 9.50 4.39
N GLY A 267 13.27 10.62 3.95
CA GLY A 267 12.70 11.92 4.29
C GLY A 267 13.05 13.02 3.31
N TRP A 268 12.05 13.68 2.73
CA TRP A 268 12.26 14.84 1.88
C TRP A 268 11.17 15.88 2.11
N SER A 269 11.46 17.12 1.77
CA SER A 269 10.55 18.24 1.84
C SER A 269 10.53 18.98 0.51
N THR A 270 10.01 20.19 0.50
CA THR A 270 10.19 21.12 -0.60
C THR A 270 10.75 22.43 -0.05
N TRP A 271 11.61 23.06 -0.83
CA TRP A 271 12.18 24.37 -0.58
C TRP A 271 12.30 25.15 -1.88
N ASN A 272 12.28 26.48 -1.78
CA ASN A 272 12.43 27.35 -2.94
C ASN A 272 13.78 27.10 -3.64
N ASP A 273 13.73 26.98 -4.96
CA ASP A 273 14.91 26.93 -5.82
C ASP A 273 14.72 27.92 -6.99
N PRO A 274 15.50 29.01 -7.04
CA PRO A 274 15.44 30.00 -8.10
C PRO A 274 15.74 29.45 -9.50
N LEU A 275 16.30 28.23 -9.61
CA LEU A 275 16.84 27.65 -10.84
C LEU A 275 15.93 26.58 -11.48
N GLY A 276 14.82 26.18 -10.88
CA GLY A 276 14.17 24.96 -11.34
C GLY A 276 12.76 24.68 -10.85
N ASP A 277 12.27 23.56 -11.39
CA ASP A 277 10.99 22.96 -11.11
C ASP A 277 11.03 22.21 -9.77
N THR A 278 10.53 22.83 -8.69
CA THR A 278 10.76 22.36 -7.30
C THR A 278 9.71 21.38 -6.77
N HIS A 279 8.71 21.02 -7.58
CA HIS A 279 7.66 20.13 -7.10
C HIS A 279 8.13 18.67 -7.14
N ALA A 280 8.09 18.02 -5.98
CA ALA A 280 8.25 16.56 -5.90
C ALA A 280 7.06 15.91 -6.61
N ASP A 281 7.34 15.04 -7.58
CA ASP A 281 6.33 14.32 -8.34
C ASP A 281 6.84 12.95 -8.76
N HIS A 282 5.91 11.99 -8.91
CA HIS A 282 6.18 10.62 -9.28
C HIS A 282 7.21 9.96 -8.33
N MET A 283 6.94 10.03 -7.02
CA MET A 283 7.80 9.48 -5.98
C MET A 283 7.28 8.11 -5.54
N GLY A 284 8.08 7.06 -5.72
CA GLY A 284 7.71 5.67 -5.49
C GLY A 284 8.50 5.00 -4.38
N ILE A 285 7.81 4.35 -3.44
CA ILE A 285 8.37 3.47 -2.42
C ILE A 285 7.65 2.13 -2.53
N VAL A 286 8.35 1.08 -2.95
CA VAL A 286 7.75 -0.20 -3.31
C VAL A 286 8.46 -1.38 -2.64
N SER A 287 7.71 -2.18 -1.89
CA SER A 287 8.22 -3.38 -1.20
C SER A 287 9.46 -3.11 -0.32
N CYS A 288 9.53 -1.94 0.33
CA CYS A 288 10.63 -1.55 1.21
C CYS A 288 10.31 -1.85 2.68
N VAL A 289 11.35 -1.99 3.50
CA VAL A 289 11.27 -2.14 4.96
C VAL A 289 12.13 -1.06 5.62
N PHE A 290 11.49 -0.14 6.33
CA PHE A 290 12.15 0.89 7.12
C PHE A 290 11.85 0.68 8.61
N GLU A 291 12.90 0.45 9.42
CA GLU A 291 12.75 0.11 10.85
C GLU A 291 13.73 0.88 11.75
N ASN A 292 13.31 1.09 13.00
CA ASN A 292 14.12 1.61 14.12
C ASN A 292 14.66 3.04 13.92
N ALA A 293 13.82 3.96 13.46
CA ALA A 293 14.21 5.36 13.25
C ALA A 293 14.24 6.15 14.57
N ALA A 294 15.26 6.98 14.78
CA ALA A 294 15.38 7.78 16.01
C ALA A 294 14.28 8.86 16.12
N VAL A 295 13.76 9.40 15.00
CA VAL A 295 12.71 10.43 15.04
C VAL A 295 11.43 9.96 14.36
N ASN A 296 11.35 10.04 13.03
CA ASN A 296 10.24 9.52 12.23
C ASN A 296 10.78 8.47 11.27
N VAL A 297 10.01 7.44 10.91
CA VAL A 297 10.46 6.47 9.90
C VAL A 297 10.42 7.11 8.51
N GLY A 298 9.33 7.80 8.18
CA GLY A 298 9.15 8.48 6.90
C GLY A 298 8.62 9.91 7.04
N TYR A 299 9.20 10.84 6.29
CA TYR A 299 8.66 12.19 6.08
C TYR A 299 8.63 12.50 4.58
N VAL A 300 7.50 12.28 3.92
CA VAL A 300 7.44 12.20 2.45
C VAL A 300 6.26 12.99 1.89
N GLY A 301 6.34 13.40 0.64
CA GLY A 301 5.25 14.10 -0.03
C GLY A 301 5.56 14.37 -1.49
N SER A 302 4.53 14.36 -2.33
CA SER A 302 4.65 14.73 -3.73
C SER A 302 3.27 14.93 -4.33
N GLU A 303 3.19 15.35 -5.59
CA GLU A 303 1.96 15.21 -6.35
C GLU A 303 1.61 13.71 -6.47
N ARG A 304 2.21 12.99 -7.41
CA ARG A 304 1.98 11.53 -7.53
C ARG A 304 2.87 10.75 -6.58
N LEU A 305 2.44 10.62 -5.33
CA LEU A 305 3.07 9.78 -4.30
C LEU A 305 2.58 8.34 -4.41
N MET A 306 3.46 7.36 -4.52
CA MET A 306 3.12 5.93 -4.60
C MET A 306 3.86 5.16 -3.52
N ILE A 307 3.14 4.71 -2.49
CA ILE A 307 3.70 3.88 -1.42
C ILE A 307 2.97 2.55 -1.46
N LEU A 308 3.67 1.50 -1.92
CA LEU A 308 3.07 0.21 -2.25
C LEU A 308 3.78 -0.93 -1.52
N GLY A 309 3.05 -1.75 -0.77
CA GLY A 309 3.59 -3.00 -0.25
C GLY A 309 4.72 -2.86 0.78
N SER A 310 4.87 -1.69 1.42
CA SER A 310 6.04 -1.36 2.24
C SER A 310 5.74 -1.38 3.74
N VAL A 311 6.78 -1.59 4.55
CA VAL A 311 6.72 -1.61 6.01
C VAL A 311 7.45 -0.39 6.57
N PHE A 312 6.77 0.34 7.45
CA PHE A 312 7.34 1.42 8.25
C PHE A 312 7.08 1.10 9.71
N LYS A 313 8.12 0.95 10.52
CA LYS A 313 7.92 0.65 11.94
C LYS A 313 8.98 1.24 12.86
N ASP A 314 8.58 1.39 14.11
CA ASP A 314 9.45 1.70 15.25
C ASP A 314 10.13 3.08 15.15
N ALA A 315 9.31 4.13 15.14
CA ALA A 315 9.76 5.51 15.35
C ALA A 315 9.92 5.80 16.86
N GLN A 316 11.13 6.19 17.28
CA GLN A 316 11.41 6.43 18.69
C GLN A 316 10.70 7.69 19.20
N GLU A 317 10.90 8.85 18.57
CA GLU A 317 10.35 10.11 19.10
C GLU A 317 8.99 10.50 18.53
N SER A 318 8.77 10.25 17.24
CA SER A 318 7.72 10.93 16.46
C SER A 318 6.84 9.96 15.66
N HIS A 319 6.30 10.43 14.52
CA HIS A 319 5.39 9.68 13.64
C HIS A 319 6.11 8.50 12.98
N VAL A 320 5.37 7.44 12.68
CA VAL A 320 5.89 6.38 11.79
C VAL A 320 6.00 6.96 10.37
N LEU A 321 4.88 7.36 9.77
CA LEU A 321 4.86 8.00 8.46
C LEU A 321 4.14 9.35 8.51
N ARG A 322 4.82 10.41 8.06
CA ARG A 322 4.23 11.74 7.87
C ARG A 322 4.23 12.09 6.38
N ILE A 323 3.02 12.27 5.85
CA ILE A 323 2.76 12.63 4.46
C ILE A 323 2.35 14.09 4.42
N TRP A 324 3.23 14.95 3.88
CA TRP A 324 3.02 16.41 3.83
C TRP A 324 2.37 16.91 2.53
N GLN A 325 2.30 16.07 1.50
CA GLN A 325 1.52 16.30 0.28
C GLN A 325 1.20 14.98 -0.42
N SER A 326 -0.01 14.87 -0.96
CA SER A 326 -0.42 13.77 -1.84
C SER A 326 -1.51 14.23 -2.81
N TYR A 327 -1.13 14.65 -4.02
CA TYR A 327 -2.08 15.01 -5.08
C TYR A 327 -2.16 13.89 -6.13
N LYS A 328 -3.24 13.13 -6.13
CA LYS A 328 -3.36 11.86 -6.86
C LYS A 328 -2.41 10.76 -6.35
N GLY A 329 -2.19 10.71 -5.04
CA GLY A 329 -1.34 9.69 -4.44
C GLY A 329 -2.06 8.37 -4.14
N VAL A 330 -1.28 7.30 -4.13
CA VAL A 330 -1.71 5.92 -3.89
C VAL A 330 -0.88 5.35 -2.74
N ILE A 331 -1.53 5.12 -1.60
CA ILE A 331 -0.91 4.56 -0.40
C ILE A 331 -1.61 3.23 -0.14
N SER A 332 -1.04 2.13 -0.65
CA SER A 332 -1.72 0.84 -0.60
C SER A 332 -0.85 -0.35 -0.21
N HIS A 333 -1.46 -1.34 0.45
CA HIS A 333 -0.81 -2.58 0.88
C HIS A 333 0.36 -2.35 1.85
N ASN A 334 0.37 -1.28 2.66
CA ASN A 334 1.48 -1.00 3.58
C ASN A 334 1.21 -1.50 5.00
N GLN A 335 2.27 -1.64 5.79
CA GLN A 335 2.19 -1.87 7.24
C GLN A 335 2.84 -0.70 7.99
N MET A 336 2.14 -0.13 8.97
CA MET A 336 2.61 1.05 9.73
C MET A 336 2.32 0.91 11.23
N SER A 337 3.35 0.87 12.07
CA SER A 337 3.17 0.68 13.52
C SER A 337 4.35 1.19 14.36
N GLY A 338 4.11 1.52 15.63
CA GLY A 338 5.14 1.83 16.61
C GLY A 338 5.64 3.27 16.55
N SER A 339 4.77 4.24 16.84
CA SER A 339 5.16 5.66 16.97
C SER A 339 5.51 6.02 18.42
N SER A 340 6.38 7.02 18.60
CA SER A 340 6.74 7.57 19.92
C SER A 340 7.15 6.51 20.95
N LEU A 341 7.95 5.51 20.55
CA LEU A 341 8.36 4.41 21.44
C LEU A 341 9.20 4.87 22.65
N SER A 342 9.91 5.98 22.53
CA SER A 342 10.76 6.54 23.60
C SER A 342 10.22 7.82 24.23
N THR A 343 9.04 8.31 23.81
CA THR A 343 8.45 9.56 24.32
C THR A 343 6.98 9.40 24.70
N ASN A 344 6.47 10.35 25.49
CA ASN A 344 5.05 10.43 25.84
C ASN A 344 4.25 11.37 24.92
N THR A 345 4.85 11.83 23.81
CA THR A 345 4.23 12.85 22.94
C THR A 345 3.03 12.32 22.18
N GLY A 346 3.00 11.01 21.96
CA GLY A 346 1.91 10.31 21.31
C GLY A 346 1.66 10.77 19.88
N ARG A 347 2.34 10.13 18.94
CA ARG A 347 2.22 10.42 17.51
C ARG A 347 1.47 9.32 16.76
N HIS A 348 1.50 9.44 15.44
CA HIS A 348 0.61 8.73 14.53
C HIS A 348 1.38 7.62 13.82
N ALA A 349 0.71 6.51 13.52
CA ALA A 349 1.17 5.57 12.52
C ALA A 349 1.21 6.26 11.15
N MET A 350 0.17 7.04 10.85
CA MET A 350 0.14 7.90 9.67
C MET A 350 -0.43 9.28 9.98
N LYS A 351 0.36 10.31 9.70
CA LYS A 351 -0.09 11.70 9.62
C LYS A 351 -0.21 12.08 8.17
N PHE A 352 -1.43 12.20 7.67
CA PHE A 352 -1.74 12.58 6.29
C PHE A 352 -2.30 14.00 6.28
N HIS A 353 -1.47 14.94 5.81
CA HIS A 353 -1.79 16.35 5.76
C HIS A 353 -1.45 16.95 4.38
N GLY A 354 -1.42 18.27 4.25
CA GLY A 354 -1.16 18.90 2.97
C GLY A 354 -0.35 20.18 3.08
N PRO A 355 -0.02 20.79 1.93
CA PRO A 355 0.53 22.14 1.89
C PRO A 355 -0.43 23.15 2.51
N THR A 356 0.12 24.21 3.07
CA THR A 356 -0.70 25.33 3.57
C THR A 356 -1.29 26.12 2.40
N GLU A 357 -2.44 26.75 2.61
CA GLU A 357 -3.03 27.64 1.61
C GLU A 357 -2.12 28.82 1.25
N ALA A 358 -1.30 29.28 2.21
CA ALA A 358 -0.29 30.30 1.97
C ALA A 358 0.85 29.80 1.06
N GLN A 359 1.28 28.54 1.21
CA GLN A 359 2.24 27.92 0.30
C GLN A 359 1.65 27.78 -1.11
N ILE A 360 0.38 27.40 -1.22
CA ILE A 360 -0.31 27.23 -2.51
C ILE A 360 -0.51 28.54 -3.25
N ALA A 361 -0.82 29.62 -2.53
CA ALA A 361 -1.03 30.95 -3.11
C ALA A 361 0.29 31.65 -3.50
N SER A 362 1.43 31.19 -2.99
CA SER A 362 2.74 31.81 -3.21
C SER A 362 3.51 31.13 -4.34
N THR A 363 3.88 31.89 -5.36
CA THR A 363 4.83 31.44 -6.39
C THR A 363 6.29 31.53 -5.94
N GLU A 364 6.56 32.04 -4.75
CA GLU A 364 7.90 32.45 -4.34
C GLU A 364 8.61 31.46 -3.41
N TRP A 365 7.94 30.51 -2.75
CA TRP A 365 8.53 29.82 -1.57
C TRP A 365 8.68 28.29 -1.69
N SER A 366 7.86 27.61 -2.50
CA SER A 366 7.89 26.13 -2.57
C SER A 366 7.42 25.52 -3.89
N HIS A 367 6.91 26.36 -4.80
CA HIS A 367 6.17 25.99 -6.01
C HIS A 367 5.11 24.88 -5.83
N LEU A 368 4.67 24.63 -4.58
CA LEU A 368 3.53 23.78 -4.30
C LEU A 368 2.28 24.51 -4.80
N ASN A 369 1.62 23.95 -5.80
CA ASN A 369 0.38 24.53 -6.33
C ASN A 369 -0.80 23.54 -6.27
N LYS A 370 -0.57 22.35 -5.70
CA LYS A 370 -1.58 21.31 -5.49
C LYS A 370 -1.79 21.05 -4.01
N ARG A 371 -3.05 21.04 -3.59
CA ARG A 371 -3.47 20.51 -2.29
C ARG A 371 -3.31 18.99 -2.26
N THR A 372 -3.31 18.43 -1.07
CA THR A 372 -3.53 16.99 -0.88
C THR A 372 -4.97 16.66 -1.29
N GLN A 373 -5.13 16.13 -2.50
CA GLN A 373 -6.43 15.81 -3.08
C GLN A 373 -6.39 14.60 -4.01
N PHE A 374 -7.54 13.96 -4.22
CA PHE A 374 -7.72 12.80 -5.10
C PHE A 374 -6.82 11.63 -4.73
N SER A 375 -6.65 11.34 -3.44
CA SER A 375 -5.76 10.25 -2.98
C SER A 375 -6.53 9.03 -2.53
N ILE A 376 -5.93 7.86 -2.77
CA ILE A 376 -6.47 6.56 -2.34
C ILE A 376 -5.54 5.94 -1.30
N ILE A 377 -6.11 5.64 -0.14
CA ILE A 377 -5.47 4.99 0.99
C ILE A 377 -6.18 3.65 1.17
N SER A 378 -5.60 2.56 0.67
CA SER A 378 -6.32 1.28 0.62
C SER A 378 -5.52 0.06 1.06
N ASN A 379 -6.17 -0.95 1.61
CA ASN A 379 -5.55 -2.25 1.91
C ASN A 379 -4.31 -2.15 2.83
N ASN A 380 -4.20 -1.11 3.65
CA ASN A 380 -3.09 -0.95 4.60
C ASN A 380 -3.45 -1.57 5.95
N LEU A 381 -2.43 -2.05 6.66
CA LEU A 381 -2.52 -2.44 8.07
C LEU A 381 -1.82 -1.39 8.93
N PHE A 382 -2.57 -0.82 9.87
CA PHE A 382 -2.08 0.09 10.88
C PHE A 382 -2.05 -0.61 12.23
N GLY A 383 -1.00 -0.34 13.00
CA GLY A 383 -0.79 -0.92 14.32
C GLY A 383 -0.80 0.09 15.45
N SER A 384 -0.27 -0.35 16.58
CA SER A 384 -0.06 0.44 17.78
C SER A 384 0.65 1.76 17.49
N SER A 385 -0.06 2.84 17.71
CA SER A 385 0.36 4.25 17.66
C SER A 385 -0.73 5.04 18.36
N GLY A 386 -0.44 6.15 19.01
CA GLY A 386 -1.50 6.80 19.79
C GLY A 386 -1.07 8.10 20.47
N PRO A 387 -2.04 8.97 20.82
CA PRO A 387 -3.45 8.62 20.98
C PRO A 387 -4.28 8.60 19.68
N TRP A 388 -3.74 9.14 18.57
CA TRP A 388 -4.41 9.24 17.27
C TRP A 388 -3.62 8.48 16.18
N PRO A 389 -3.76 7.15 16.04
CA PRO A 389 -2.92 6.39 15.13
C PRO A 389 -3.01 6.86 13.67
N ILE A 390 -4.20 7.26 13.19
CA ILE A 390 -4.42 7.70 11.81
C ILE A 390 -5.08 9.08 11.81
N MET A 391 -4.41 10.04 11.18
CA MET A 391 -4.94 11.40 11.01
C MET A 391 -4.96 11.80 9.53
N ILE A 392 -6.17 12.00 8.98
CA ILE A 392 -6.42 12.68 7.71
C ILE A 392 -6.91 14.09 8.06
N ALA A 393 -5.97 14.99 8.32
CA ALA A 393 -6.25 16.30 8.90
C ALA A 393 -5.04 17.22 8.77
N PRO A 394 -5.23 18.56 8.85
CA PRO A 394 -4.15 19.54 8.90
C PRO A 394 -3.09 19.17 9.94
N GLN A 395 -1.83 19.55 9.70
CA GLN A 395 -0.68 19.15 10.52
C GLN A 395 -0.88 19.38 12.02
N ASP A 396 -1.61 20.44 12.36
CA ASP A 396 -1.98 20.87 13.70
C ASP A 396 -3.29 21.67 13.67
N ASP A 397 -3.70 22.20 14.82
CA ASP A 397 -4.92 23.00 14.97
C ASP A 397 -4.71 24.50 14.63
N TRP A 398 -3.59 24.88 14.01
CA TRP A 398 -3.25 26.27 13.70
C TRP A 398 -3.01 26.53 12.21
N THR A 399 -2.77 25.48 11.43
CA THR A 399 -2.38 25.60 10.02
C THR A 399 -3.55 25.34 9.07
N ASP A 400 -3.84 26.27 8.16
CA ASP A 400 -4.83 26.09 7.08
C ASP A 400 -4.26 25.20 5.96
N GLU A 401 -4.41 23.88 6.13
CA GLU A 401 -4.01 22.85 5.16
C GLU A 401 -5.24 22.08 4.69
N ARG A 402 -5.80 22.43 3.54
CA ARG A 402 -7.08 21.88 3.09
C ARG A 402 -6.90 20.56 2.38
N ILE A 403 -7.62 19.54 2.85
CA ILE A 403 -7.60 18.17 2.32
C ILE A 403 -8.97 17.86 1.73
N SER A 404 -9.02 17.29 0.51
CA SER A 404 -10.28 16.82 -0.04
C SER A 404 -10.17 15.67 -1.03
N ASN A 405 -11.30 15.05 -1.40
CA ASN A 405 -11.35 13.94 -2.37
C ASN A 405 -10.44 12.77 -1.95
N ILE A 406 -10.69 12.22 -0.77
CA ILE A 406 -9.90 11.11 -0.22
C ILE A 406 -10.77 9.85 -0.14
N ILE A 407 -10.24 8.73 -0.63
CA ILE A 407 -10.79 7.40 -0.38
C ILE A 407 -9.93 6.70 0.67
N PHE A 408 -10.54 6.30 1.77
CA PHE A 408 -9.93 5.46 2.81
C PHE A 408 -10.72 4.15 2.89
N GLU A 409 -10.20 3.08 2.28
CA GLU A 409 -10.95 1.85 2.11
C GLU A 409 -10.18 0.56 2.36
N LYS A 410 -10.86 -0.49 2.83
CA LYS A 410 -10.27 -1.82 3.03
C LYS A 410 -9.01 -1.81 3.90
N ASN A 411 -8.86 -0.81 4.76
CA ASN A 411 -7.75 -0.75 5.71
C ASN A 411 -8.11 -1.50 6.99
N GLN A 412 -7.09 -2.03 7.65
CA GLN A 412 -7.19 -2.66 8.96
C GLN A 412 -6.44 -1.81 9.97
N TYR A 413 -7.00 -1.69 11.18
CA TYR A 413 -6.30 -1.18 12.33
C TYR A 413 -6.39 -2.18 13.47
N PHE A 414 -5.24 -2.61 13.99
CA PHE A 414 -5.14 -3.48 15.15
C PHE A 414 -4.31 -2.80 16.24
N SER A 415 -4.99 -2.43 17.32
CA SER A 415 -4.41 -1.71 18.46
C SER A 415 -3.16 -2.35 19.08
N ASP A 416 -3.02 -3.67 18.99
CA ASP A 416 -1.91 -4.45 19.51
C ASP A 416 -0.96 -5.03 18.45
N PHE A 417 -1.10 -4.60 17.19
CA PHE A 417 -0.14 -4.95 16.14
C PHE A 417 1.11 -4.04 16.22
N GLY A 418 2.29 -4.65 16.17
CA GLY A 418 3.58 -3.95 16.21
C GLY A 418 3.98 -3.47 17.61
N SER A 419 5.07 -2.69 17.69
CA SER A 419 5.61 -2.23 18.97
C SER A 419 4.68 -1.24 19.67
N GLN A 420 4.46 -1.45 20.96
CA GLN A 420 3.70 -0.54 21.82
C GLN A 420 4.65 0.34 22.63
N SER A 421 4.38 1.64 22.64
CA SER A 421 5.10 2.55 23.53
C SER A 421 4.63 2.33 24.97
N ALA A 422 5.57 2.09 25.87
CA ALA A 422 5.28 2.05 27.31
C ALA A 422 5.07 3.45 27.93
N LEU A 423 5.39 4.51 27.18
CA LEU A 423 5.40 5.90 27.65
C LEU A 423 4.31 6.76 27.01
N SER A 424 3.85 6.39 25.81
CA SER A 424 2.86 7.13 25.05
C SER A 424 1.48 7.07 25.68
N LEU A 425 0.67 8.10 25.39
CA LEU A 425 -0.76 8.05 25.63
C LEU A 425 -1.36 6.87 24.89
N GLN A 426 -2.23 6.13 25.58
CA GLN A 426 -2.96 5.02 24.98
C GLN A 426 -3.77 5.53 23.78
N PRO A 427 -3.84 4.76 22.68
CA PRO A 427 -4.73 5.05 21.57
C PRO A 427 -6.16 5.31 22.06
N SER A 428 -6.81 6.32 21.48
CA SER A 428 -8.18 6.71 21.88
C SER A 428 -9.10 7.00 20.70
N VAL A 429 -8.57 7.45 19.56
CA VAL A 429 -9.35 7.65 18.32
C VAL A 429 -8.59 7.04 17.15
N ILE A 430 -9.11 5.98 16.53
CA ILE A 430 -8.40 5.24 15.47
C ILE A 430 -8.17 6.13 14.24
N LEU A 431 -9.25 6.66 13.68
CA LEU A 431 -9.23 7.51 12.50
C LEU A 431 -9.85 8.88 12.81
N THR A 432 -9.10 9.94 12.57
CA THR A 432 -9.61 11.33 12.57
C THR A 432 -9.65 11.89 11.16
N CYS A 433 -10.79 12.45 10.78
CA CYS A 433 -11.03 13.11 9.48
C CYS A 433 -11.39 14.58 9.67
N ILE A 434 -10.59 15.46 9.07
CA ILE A 434 -10.83 16.91 8.96
C ILE A 434 -10.55 17.31 7.50
N GLY A 435 -11.60 17.47 6.70
CA GLY A 435 -11.52 17.78 5.27
C GLY A 435 -12.86 17.63 4.56
N THR A 436 -12.89 17.81 3.24
CA THR A 436 -14.12 17.72 2.44
C THR A 436 -14.08 16.56 1.46
N ASP A 437 -15.24 16.01 1.08
CA ASP A 437 -15.31 14.92 0.08
C ASP A 437 -14.41 13.74 0.48
N ILE A 438 -14.70 13.11 1.63
CA ILE A 438 -13.93 11.98 2.16
C ILE A 438 -14.84 10.77 2.23
N THR A 439 -14.44 9.67 1.60
CA THR A 439 -15.13 8.38 1.72
C THR A 439 -14.32 7.42 2.57
N VAL A 440 -14.92 6.94 3.66
CA VAL A 440 -14.36 5.94 4.58
C VAL A 440 -15.22 4.69 4.47
N ARG A 441 -14.71 3.63 3.82
CA ARG A 441 -15.53 2.43 3.58
C ARG A 441 -14.85 1.10 3.72
N ASN A 442 -15.59 0.06 4.09
CA ASN A 442 -15.09 -1.32 4.18
C ASN A 442 -13.83 -1.43 5.04
N ASN A 443 -13.65 -0.64 6.11
CA ASN A 443 -12.48 -0.75 6.98
C ASN A 443 -12.79 -1.63 8.20
N ILE A 444 -11.75 -2.28 8.74
CA ILE A 444 -11.80 -3.05 9.99
C ILE A 444 -11.01 -2.30 11.05
N MET A 445 -11.63 -2.02 12.19
CA MET A 445 -11.04 -1.22 13.26
C MET A 445 -11.17 -1.94 14.60
N ASP A 446 -10.06 -2.47 15.10
CA ASP A 446 -9.99 -3.23 16.34
C ASP A 446 -9.26 -2.46 17.45
N ALA A 447 -10.02 -2.11 18.48
CA ALA A 447 -9.59 -1.39 19.67
C ALA A 447 -9.41 -2.29 20.90
N THR A 448 -9.18 -3.59 20.72
CA THR A 448 -9.02 -4.57 21.82
C THR A 448 -7.88 -4.23 22.80
N ALA A 449 -6.91 -3.40 22.45
CA ALA A 449 -5.85 -2.95 23.36
C ALA A 449 -6.06 -1.50 23.89
N PHE A 450 -7.18 -0.85 23.56
CA PHE A 450 -7.44 0.53 23.98
C PHE A 450 -7.91 0.56 25.44
N GLY A 451 -7.58 1.64 26.13
CA GLY A 451 -8.10 1.91 27.47
C GLY A 451 -9.54 2.43 27.47
N THR A 452 -9.79 3.32 28.44
CA THR A 452 -11.13 3.69 28.91
C THR A 452 -11.97 4.49 27.92
N TYR A 453 -11.34 5.29 27.05
CA TYR A 453 -12.01 6.09 26.02
C TYR A 453 -11.73 5.53 24.65
N PHE A 454 -12.76 5.49 23.80
CA PHE A 454 -12.63 4.94 22.47
C PHE A 454 -13.49 5.68 21.45
N THR A 455 -12.91 5.95 20.29
CA THR A 455 -13.62 6.35 19.08
C THR A 455 -13.03 5.59 17.89
N GLY A 456 -13.86 4.91 17.10
CA GLY A 456 -13.41 4.30 15.85
C GLY A 456 -13.10 5.36 14.81
N ILE A 457 -14.13 6.11 14.40
CA ILE A 457 -14.02 7.16 13.38
C ILE A 457 -14.50 8.48 13.98
N SER A 458 -13.67 9.52 13.93
CA SER A 458 -14.03 10.88 14.32
C SER A 458 -14.03 11.80 13.10
N VAL A 459 -15.14 12.51 12.90
CA VAL A 459 -15.23 13.67 12.01
C VAL A 459 -15.35 14.90 12.90
N ARG A 460 -14.39 15.83 12.80
CA ARG A 460 -14.36 17.00 13.67
C ARG A 460 -13.85 18.26 12.99
N THR A 461 -14.20 19.40 13.56
CA THR A 461 -13.63 20.69 13.17
C THR A 461 -12.32 20.96 13.91
N ASN A 462 -11.51 21.88 13.38
CA ASN A 462 -10.36 22.45 14.08
C ASN A 462 -10.29 23.99 13.95
N ASN A 463 -11.37 24.62 13.46
CA ASN A 463 -11.52 26.06 13.26
C ASN A 463 -10.51 26.78 12.35
N VAL A 464 -9.55 26.07 11.74
CA VAL A 464 -8.53 26.66 10.86
C VAL A 464 -8.67 26.29 9.39
N VAL A 465 -9.34 25.18 9.09
CA VAL A 465 -9.77 24.83 7.73
C VAL A 465 -11.30 24.92 7.61
N PRO A 466 -11.86 24.97 6.39
CA PRO A 466 -13.30 24.87 6.19
C PRO A 466 -13.88 23.64 6.92
N VAL A 467 -15.09 23.79 7.46
CA VAL A 467 -15.74 22.71 8.20
C VAL A 467 -15.82 21.43 7.35
N PRO A 468 -15.61 20.24 7.95
CA PRO A 468 -15.73 19.00 7.21
C PRO A 468 -17.12 18.87 6.62
N THR A 469 -17.21 18.49 5.34
CA THR A 469 -18.49 18.38 4.62
C THR A 469 -18.36 17.34 3.52
N GLN A 470 -19.48 16.70 3.15
CA GLN A 470 -19.51 15.61 2.17
C GLN A 470 -18.60 14.45 2.62
N VAL A 471 -18.70 14.08 3.91
CA VAL A 471 -17.98 12.92 4.46
C VAL A 471 -18.93 11.72 4.45
N TYR A 472 -18.49 10.63 3.84
CA TYR A 472 -19.27 9.41 3.63
C TYR A 472 -18.63 8.24 4.36
N ILE A 473 -19.36 7.60 5.27
CA ILE A 473 -18.85 6.53 6.14
C ILE A 473 -19.72 5.29 5.93
N TYR A 474 -19.21 4.29 5.21
CA TYR A 474 -20.00 3.14 4.74
C TYR A 474 -19.38 1.80 5.10
N HIS A 475 -20.18 0.83 5.56
CA HIS A 475 -19.73 -0.57 5.65
C HIS A 475 -18.44 -0.77 6.46
N ASN A 476 -18.18 0.03 7.49
CA ASN A 476 -17.01 -0.20 8.36
C ASN A 476 -17.40 -1.16 9.49
N THR A 477 -16.46 -2.03 9.88
CA THR A 477 -16.56 -2.88 11.06
C THR A 477 -15.67 -2.32 12.17
N ILE A 478 -16.27 -2.02 13.32
CA ILE A 478 -15.59 -1.42 14.47
C ILE A 478 -15.82 -2.32 15.69
N PHE A 479 -14.73 -2.79 16.29
CA PHE A 479 -14.75 -3.74 17.40
C PHE A 479 -13.93 -3.24 18.57
N LYS A 480 -14.44 -3.44 19.78
CA LYS A 480 -13.67 -3.26 21.01
C LYS A 480 -13.78 -4.51 21.89
N GLY A 481 -12.78 -5.37 21.80
CA GLY A 481 -12.74 -6.66 22.49
C GLY A 481 -12.24 -6.63 23.93
N SER A 482 -12.14 -5.45 24.57
CA SER A 482 -11.68 -5.36 25.97
C SER A 482 -12.15 -4.11 26.70
N ASP A 483 -11.88 -4.10 28.01
CA ASP A 483 -12.12 -3.03 29.00
C ASP A 483 -13.57 -2.90 29.50
N PRO A 484 -14.01 -3.71 30.48
CA PRO A 484 -15.36 -3.62 31.05
C PRO A 484 -15.61 -2.37 31.92
N ASN A 485 -14.62 -1.48 32.06
CA ASN A 485 -14.74 -0.23 32.81
C ASN A 485 -14.61 1.01 31.91
N GLY A 486 -14.93 0.86 30.62
CA GLY A 486 -14.97 1.97 29.68
C GLY A 486 -15.89 3.10 30.15
N GLN A 487 -15.47 4.34 29.90
CA GLN A 487 -16.34 5.50 30.16
C GLN A 487 -17.27 5.72 28.98
N ILE A 488 -16.75 6.18 27.85
CA ILE A 488 -17.58 6.48 26.67
C ILE A 488 -16.92 5.95 25.41
N TRP A 489 -17.69 5.19 24.63
CA TRP A 489 -17.26 4.57 23.39
C TRP A 489 -18.13 4.99 22.20
N TYR A 490 -17.48 5.47 21.16
CA TYR A 490 -18.13 5.84 19.91
C TYR A 490 -17.62 4.92 18.80
N GLY A 491 -18.51 4.23 18.09
CA GLY A 491 -18.15 3.66 16.80
C GLY A 491 -17.75 4.79 15.85
N ILE A 492 -18.70 5.67 15.60
CA ILE A 492 -18.53 6.88 14.80
C ILE A 492 -18.93 8.09 15.64
N HIS A 493 -18.06 9.09 15.71
CA HIS A 493 -18.31 10.36 16.38
C HIS A 493 -18.25 11.51 15.36
N ILE A 494 -19.39 12.11 15.11
CA ILE A 494 -19.51 13.32 14.27
C ILE A 494 -19.68 14.49 15.24
N GLN A 495 -18.59 15.23 15.44
CA GLN A 495 -18.57 16.36 16.38
C GLN A 495 -19.40 17.52 15.86
N ASP A 496 -19.60 18.54 16.69
CA ASP A 496 -20.40 19.71 16.35
C ASP A 496 -19.83 20.49 15.15
N SER A 497 -20.69 21.29 14.53
CA SER A 497 -20.32 22.24 13.47
C SER A 497 -19.69 21.61 12.20
N CYS A 498 -19.86 20.31 11.97
CA CYS A 498 -19.63 19.68 10.67
C CYS A 498 -20.78 20.02 9.70
N GLY A 499 -20.47 20.05 8.41
CA GLY A 499 -21.45 20.07 7.33
C GLY A 499 -22.09 18.69 7.10
N PRO A 500 -22.72 18.45 5.94
CA PRO A 500 -23.28 17.15 5.59
C PRO A 500 -22.31 15.98 5.78
N VAL A 501 -22.72 15.03 6.61
CA VAL A 501 -22.04 13.74 6.82
C VAL A 501 -23.07 12.62 6.63
N VAL A 502 -22.69 11.56 5.92
CA VAL A 502 -23.54 10.38 5.73
C VAL A 502 -22.87 9.16 6.35
N ALA A 503 -23.51 8.50 7.31
CA ALA A 503 -23.03 7.25 7.91
C ALA A 503 -24.03 6.13 7.68
N ARG A 504 -23.70 5.11 6.88
CA ARG A 504 -24.61 3.98 6.61
C ARG A 504 -23.92 2.63 6.72
N ASN A 505 -24.68 1.61 7.11
CA ASN A 505 -24.24 0.21 7.07
C ASN A 505 -22.98 -0.08 7.89
N ASN A 506 -22.66 0.72 8.92
CA ASN A 506 -21.52 0.44 9.78
C ASN A 506 -21.91 -0.54 10.90
N LEU A 507 -21.07 -1.54 11.13
CA LEU A 507 -21.23 -2.53 12.19
C LEU A 507 -20.30 -2.20 13.35
N VAL A 508 -20.87 -1.88 14.50
CA VAL A 508 -20.15 -1.56 15.73
C VAL A 508 -20.45 -2.64 16.76
N MET A 509 -19.41 -3.23 17.33
CA MET A 509 -19.56 -4.36 18.25
C MET A 509 -18.76 -4.14 19.54
N PHE A 510 -19.51 -3.92 20.62
CA PHE A 510 -19.02 -3.60 21.96
C PHE A 510 -19.58 -4.63 22.96
N PRO A 511 -18.90 -5.77 23.13
CA PRO A 511 -19.39 -6.86 23.97
C PRO A 511 -19.30 -6.63 25.49
N TYR A 512 -18.71 -5.51 25.91
CA TYR A 512 -18.52 -5.17 27.32
C TYR A 512 -19.36 -3.96 27.72
N ILE A 513 -19.69 -3.89 29.01
CA ILE A 513 -20.43 -2.78 29.60
C ILE A 513 -19.51 -1.57 29.72
N CYS A 514 -20.01 -0.39 29.38
CA CYS A 514 -19.36 0.90 29.62
C CYS A 514 -20.42 1.93 30.06
N ALA A 515 -19.98 3.12 30.50
CA ALA A 515 -20.93 4.15 30.96
C ALA A 515 -21.77 4.77 29.82
N GLY A 516 -21.28 4.74 28.58
CA GLY A 516 -22.05 5.07 27.38
C GLY A 516 -21.41 4.51 26.11
N HIS A 517 -22.23 3.98 25.20
CA HIS A 517 -21.77 3.46 23.92
C HIS A 517 -22.75 3.75 22.78
N PHE A 518 -22.20 4.08 21.61
CA PHE A 518 -22.99 4.49 20.44
C PHE A 518 -22.41 3.88 19.15
N SER A 519 -23.27 3.43 18.23
CA SER A 519 -22.83 3.14 16.86
C SER A 519 -22.45 4.44 16.13
N VAL A 520 -23.34 5.43 16.20
CA VAL A 520 -23.12 6.80 15.72
C VAL A 520 -23.53 7.77 16.82
N PHE A 521 -22.62 8.64 17.25
CA PHE A 521 -22.91 9.79 18.08
C PHE A 521 -22.72 11.05 17.23
N ASN A 522 -23.80 11.81 17.05
CA ASN A 522 -23.84 12.96 16.17
C ASN A 522 -24.20 14.23 16.94
N GLU A 523 -23.34 15.23 16.84
CA GLU A 523 -23.51 16.56 17.41
C GLU A 523 -23.70 17.64 16.32
N SER A 524 -23.67 17.25 15.05
CA SER A 524 -23.80 18.17 13.91
C SER A 524 -25.20 18.22 13.29
N PRO A 525 -25.60 19.39 12.76
CA PRO A 525 -26.79 19.50 11.93
C PRO A 525 -26.54 18.86 10.54
N ASN A 526 -27.60 18.35 9.90
CA ASN A 526 -27.57 17.79 8.54
C ASN A 526 -26.75 16.49 8.36
N THR A 527 -26.58 15.70 9.43
CA THR A 527 -26.07 14.34 9.34
C THR A 527 -27.18 13.37 8.96
N GLU A 528 -26.96 12.57 7.92
CA GLU A 528 -27.80 11.43 7.57
C GLU A 528 -27.14 10.14 8.07
N TYR A 529 -27.85 9.37 8.89
CA TYR A 529 -27.36 8.06 9.28
C TYR A 529 -28.48 7.03 9.32
N SER A 530 -28.23 5.85 8.74
CA SER A 530 -29.20 4.77 8.64
C SER A 530 -28.50 3.42 8.62
N ASN A 531 -29.18 2.38 9.11
CA ASN A 531 -28.67 1.00 9.05
C ASN A 531 -27.26 0.83 9.69
N ASN A 532 -26.94 1.63 10.72
CA ASN A 532 -25.75 1.40 11.53
C ASN A 532 -26.14 0.55 12.73
N VAL A 533 -25.48 -0.58 12.92
CA VAL A 533 -25.80 -1.55 13.99
C VAL A 533 -24.81 -1.40 15.13
N LEU A 534 -25.35 -1.37 16.35
CA LEU A 534 -24.58 -1.55 17.58
C LEU A 534 -24.96 -2.91 18.17
N ASN A 535 -23.99 -3.82 18.25
CA ASN A 535 -24.20 -5.15 18.83
C ASN A 535 -23.38 -5.33 20.11
N GLY A 536 -24.05 -5.78 21.18
CA GLY A 536 -23.42 -6.14 22.45
C GLY A 536 -23.00 -7.61 22.55
N THR A 537 -23.26 -8.41 21.52
CA THR A 537 -22.88 -9.82 21.47
C THR A 537 -21.90 -10.05 20.33
N ILE A 538 -20.82 -10.80 20.61
CA ILE A 538 -19.86 -11.17 19.59
C ILE A 538 -20.52 -12.11 18.57
N THR A 539 -20.54 -11.68 17.32
CA THR A 539 -21.12 -12.43 16.18
C THR A 539 -20.15 -12.54 15.00
N PHE A 540 -18.87 -12.27 15.25
CA PHE A 540 -17.78 -12.57 14.33
C PHE A 540 -17.26 -14.00 14.52
N ILE A 541 -16.52 -14.54 13.54
CA ILE A 541 -15.94 -15.89 13.59
C ILE A 541 -14.83 -16.02 14.64
N ASP A 542 -13.79 -15.18 14.60
CA ASP A 542 -12.68 -15.22 15.57
C ASP A 542 -12.04 -13.83 15.82
N PRO A 543 -12.77 -12.89 16.44
CA PRO A 543 -12.29 -11.52 16.59
C PRO A 543 -11.32 -11.34 17.76
N LEU A 544 -11.07 -12.39 18.55
CA LEU A 544 -10.25 -12.34 19.77
C LEU A 544 -9.00 -13.23 19.70
N HIS A 545 -8.62 -13.67 18.50
CA HIS A 545 -7.37 -14.38 18.28
C HIS A 545 -6.18 -13.61 18.89
N SER A 546 -5.25 -14.35 19.51
CA SER A 546 -4.11 -13.76 20.23
C SER A 546 -3.10 -13.09 19.31
N ASP A 547 -2.87 -13.66 18.13
CA ASP A 547 -2.20 -12.96 17.03
C ASP A 547 -3.21 -12.05 16.30
N PRO A 548 -3.04 -10.72 16.32
CA PRO A 548 -3.96 -9.80 15.65
C PRO A 548 -4.05 -10.05 14.13
N LEU A 549 -2.99 -10.55 13.48
CA LEU A 549 -3.01 -10.83 12.04
C LEU A 549 -3.88 -12.03 11.66
N LEU A 550 -4.26 -12.85 12.64
CA LEU A 550 -5.10 -14.04 12.45
C LEU A 550 -6.54 -13.81 12.93
N ARG A 551 -6.88 -12.61 13.43
CA ARG A 551 -8.26 -12.27 13.80
C ARG A 551 -9.17 -12.25 12.56
N SER A 552 -10.35 -12.81 12.71
CA SER A 552 -11.41 -12.77 11.70
C SER A 552 -12.60 -11.96 12.20
N PHE A 553 -12.99 -10.99 11.37
CA PHE A 553 -14.17 -10.13 11.56
C PHE A 553 -15.28 -10.46 10.56
N ASP A 554 -15.17 -11.62 9.89
CA ASP A 554 -16.26 -12.18 9.11
C ASP A 554 -17.46 -12.39 10.03
N ILE A 555 -18.64 -12.01 9.57
CA ILE A 555 -19.89 -12.19 10.31
C ILE A 555 -20.34 -13.65 10.20
N ASN A 556 -20.87 -14.19 11.30
CA ASN A 556 -21.43 -15.55 11.35
C ASN A 556 -22.97 -15.51 11.27
N GLN A 557 -23.65 -16.66 11.12
CA GLN A 557 -25.12 -16.74 10.96
C GLN A 557 -25.93 -16.10 12.09
N ASN A 558 -25.32 -15.91 13.27
CA ASN A 558 -25.99 -15.26 14.39
C ASN A 558 -26.01 -13.72 14.24
N SER A 559 -25.36 -13.17 13.22
CA SER A 559 -25.39 -11.73 12.87
C SER A 559 -26.71 -11.32 12.20
N ILE A 560 -27.85 -11.77 12.70
CA ILE A 560 -29.18 -11.61 12.07
C ILE A 560 -29.54 -10.13 11.83
N SER A 561 -29.07 -9.23 12.70
CA SER A 561 -29.28 -7.78 12.53
C SER A 561 -28.40 -7.12 11.46
N SER A 562 -27.43 -7.85 10.92
CA SER A 562 -26.47 -7.35 9.94
C SER A 562 -26.62 -7.99 8.56
N ILE A 563 -27.01 -9.27 8.49
CA ILE A 563 -27.17 -10.04 7.26
C ILE A 563 -28.39 -9.56 6.47
N ASN A 564 -28.19 -9.11 5.24
CA ASN A 564 -29.17 -8.56 4.31
C ASN A 564 -29.94 -7.32 4.84
N MET A 565 -29.43 -6.67 5.89
CA MET A 565 -30.12 -5.58 6.58
C MET A 565 -29.61 -4.18 6.20
N GLY A 566 -28.62 -4.09 5.31
CA GLY A 566 -28.02 -2.83 4.88
C GLY A 566 -28.91 -2.01 3.94
N TYR A 567 -28.72 -0.70 3.97
CA TYR A 567 -29.21 0.23 2.97
C TYR A 567 -28.46 0.02 1.64
N LEU A 568 -29.13 0.09 0.49
CA LEU A 568 -28.42 0.02 -0.79
C LEU A 568 -27.53 1.24 -0.99
N VAL A 569 -26.21 1.04 -1.05
CA VAL A 569 -25.23 2.10 -1.37
C VAL A 569 -24.60 1.77 -2.73
N PRO A 570 -25.15 2.26 -3.86
CA PRO A 570 -24.68 1.90 -5.20
C PRO A 570 -23.23 2.28 -5.51
N SER A 571 -22.63 3.13 -4.68
CA SER A 571 -21.23 3.53 -4.77
C SER A 571 -20.25 2.55 -4.12
N VAL A 572 -20.73 1.53 -3.39
CA VAL A 572 -19.88 0.50 -2.76
C VAL A 572 -20.20 -0.84 -3.41
N HIS A 573 -19.28 -1.31 -4.26
CA HIS A 573 -19.54 -2.42 -5.19
C HIS A 573 -19.08 -3.79 -4.67
N ASP A 574 -18.16 -3.80 -3.72
CA ASP A 574 -17.63 -5.01 -3.10
C ASP A 574 -17.34 -4.80 -1.60
N ASP A 575 -17.01 -5.88 -0.91
CA ASP A 575 -16.68 -5.90 0.51
C ASP A 575 -15.16 -5.85 0.76
N PHE A 576 -14.75 -6.02 2.02
CA PHE A 576 -13.34 -6.07 2.40
C PHE A 576 -12.55 -7.17 1.67
N SER A 577 -13.17 -8.33 1.43
CA SER A 577 -12.58 -9.48 0.74
C SER A 577 -12.62 -9.38 -0.79
N GLY A 578 -13.30 -8.36 -1.33
CA GLY A 578 -13.55 -8.21 -2.77
C GLY A 578 -14.79 -8.97 -3.25
N THR A 579 -15.62 -9.45 -2.33
CA THR A 579 -16.89 -10.11 -2.67
C THR A 579 -17.92 -9.06 -3.11
N PRO A 580 -18.62 -9.24 -4.25
CA PRO A 580 -19.59 -8.26 -4.73
C PRO A 580 -20.72 -7.99 -3.73
N ARG A 581 -21.20 -6.74 -3.69
CA ARG A 581 -22.33 -6.33 -2.84
C ARG A 581 -23.55 -5.90 -3.67
N PRO A 582 -24.77 -6.33 -3.32
CA PRO A 582 -25.07 -7.44 -2.40
C PRO A 582 -24.79 -8.82 -3.01
N ILE A 583 -24.53 -9.84 -2.19
CA ILE A 583 -24.55 -11.25 -2.64
C ILE A 583 -26.00 -11.73 -2.83
N ASP A 584 -26.86 -11.40 -1.86
CA ASP A 584 -28.23 -11.90 -1.76
C ASP A 584 -29.27 -10.77 -1.98
N SER A 585 -30.30 -10.71 -1.14
CA SER A 585 -31.45 -9.82 -1.26
C SER A 585 -31.19 -8.37 -0.82
N GLY A 586 -30.10 -8.13 -0.10
CA GLY A 586 -29.68 -6.82 0.38
C GLY A 586 -28.21 -6.85 0.81
N SER A 587 -27.58 -5.67 0.89
CA SER A 587 -26.18 -5.60 1.33
C SER A 587 -26.08 -5.86 2.82
N ASP A 588 -24.96 -6.40 3.25
CA ASP A 588 -24.72 -6.64 4.67
C ASP A 588 -24.16 -5.41 5.37
N ILE A 589 -24.45 -5.30 6.67
CA ILE A 589 -23.93 -4.24 7.53
C ILE A 589 -22.54 -4.64 8.03
N GLY A 590 -21.57 -3.73 7.88
CA GLY A 590 -20.16 -3.96 8.21
C GLY A 590 -19.31 -4.25 6.97
N ALA A 591 -18.04 -4.56 7.22
CA ALA A 591 -17.00 -4.66 6.20
C ALA A 591 -17.06 -5.93 5.34
N TYR A 592 -17.80 -6.96 5.75
CA TYR A 592 -17.97 -8.22 5.02
C TYR A 592 -19.41 -8.43 4.54
N GLU A 593 -19.58 -9.15 3.43
CA GLU A 593 -20.82 -9.87 3.13
C GLU A 593 -20.77 -11.24 3.79
N PHE A 594 -21.91 -11.72 4.26
CA PHE A 594 -22.09 -13.04 4.82
C PHE A 594 -22.10 -14.07 3.72
N ASP A 595 -21.13 -14.97 3.79
CA ASP A 595 -21.14 -16.19 3.00
C ASP A 595 -21.55 -17.37 3.91
N PRO A 596 -22.74 -17.98 3.72
CA PRO A 596 -23.15 -19.13 4.51
C PRO A 596 -22.20 -20.33 4.37
N SER A 597 -21.39 -20.39 3.31
CA SER A 597 -20.34 -21.41 3.19
C SER A 597 -19.15 -21.17 4.14
N ALA A 598 -18.94 -19.93 4.58
CA ALA A 598 -17.93 -19.57 5.59
C ALA A 598 -18.38 -19.92 7.03
N ASP A 599 -19.69 -20.02 7.27
CA ASP A 599 -20.29 -20.16 8.61
C ASP A 599 -20.53 -21.61 9.05
N ILE A 600 -20.58 -22.56 8.11
CA ILE A 600 -20.70 -24.00 8.41
C ILE A 600 -19.34 -24.53 8.87
N GLY A 601 -18.82 -24.11 10.03
CA GLY A 601 -17.80 -24.80 10.84
C GLY A 601 -16.53 -25.35 10.15
N VAL A 602 -16.26 -24.96 8.90
CA VAL A 602 -15.20 -25.49 8.05
C VAL A 602 -14.23 -24.35 7.69
N HIS A 603 -14.20 -23.26 8.46
CA HIS A 603 -13.10 -22.30 8.43
C HIS A 603 -12.44 -22.16 9.80
N LEU A 604 -11.90 -23.27 10.31
CA LEU A 604 -10.45 -23.21 10.45
C LEU A 604 -9.92 -23.38 9.03
N LYS A 605 -9.39 -22.28 8.48
CA LYS A 605 -8.41 -22.26 7.37
C LYS A 605 -9.03 -22.22 5.97
N ASN A 606 -8.93 -21.07 5.32
CA ASN A 606 -9.06 -20.97 3.87
C ASN A 606 -7.91 -20.16 3.25
N LYS A 607 -6.68 -20.58 3.58
CA LYS A 607 -5.65 -20.64 2.55
C LYS A 607 -5.49 -22.12 2.21
N ASN A 608 -5.77 -22.48 0.97
CA ASN A 608 -5.29 -23.77 0.45
C ASN A 608 -3.80 -23.84 0.77
N PRO A 609 -3.29 -24.96 1.32
CA PRO A 609 -1.86 -25.16 1.48
C PRO A 609 -1.19 -24.87 0.16
N TYR A 610 -0.33 -23.85 0.14
CA TYR A 610 0.41 -23.50 -1.06
C TYR A 610 1.89 -23.72 -0.80
N ILE A 611 2.60 -23.97 -1.88
CA ILE A 611 3.99 -24.38 -1.85
C ILE A 611 4.89 -23.23 -2.30
N TYR A 612 5.88 -22.90 -1.48
CA TYR A 612 6.85 -21.84 -1.76
C TYR A 612 8.28 -22.27 -1.42
N PRO A 613 9.28 -22.00 -2.27
CA PRO A 613 9.18 -21.37 -3.59
C PRO A 613 8.62 -22.33 -4.66
N ASN A 614 7.88 -21.82 -5.64
CA ASN A 614 7.47 -22.59 -6.81
C ASN A 614 7.55 -21.68 -8.07
N PRO A 615 8.51 -21.88 -8.99
CA PRO A 615 9.40 -23.03 -9.11
C PRO A 615 10.41 -23.20 -7.97
N ALA A 616 10.71 -24.46 -7.63
CA ALA A 616 11.60 -24.87 -6.55
C ALA A 616 12.97 -25.29 -7.08
N THR A 617 14.05 -24.88 -6.42
CA THR A 617 15.42 -25.27 -6.79
C THR A 617 15.98 -26.37 -5.89
N GLN A 618 15.78 -26.24 -4.57
CA GLN A 618 16.31 -27.18 -3.57
C GLN A 618 15.27 -27.65 -2.57
N TRP A 619 14.29 -26.83 -2.23
CA TRP A 619 13.26 -27.17 -1.26
C TRP A 619 11.96 -26.42 -1.55
N VAL A 620 10.87 -26.90 -0.96
CA VAL A 620 9.61 -26.14 -0.82
C VAL A 620 9.12 -26.23 0.60
N LYS A 621 8.46 -25.16 1.04
CA LYS A 621 7.69 -25.10 2.26
C LYS A 621 6.21 -25.12 1.91
N ILE A 622 5.47 -26.01 2.55
CA ILE A 622 4.02 -26.05 2.55
C ILE A 622 3.56 -25.04 3.60
N ILE A 623 3.03 -23.92 3.11
CA ILE A 623 2.51 -22.85 3.95
C ILE A 623 1.03 -23.14 4.16
N CYS A 624 0.72 -23.61 5.36
CA CYS A 624 -0.65 -23.90 5.77
C CYS A 624 -0.74 -23.97 7.28
N ASP A 625 -1.92 -23.70 7.83
CA ASP A 625 -2.16 -23.78 9.28
C ASP A 625 -2.68 -25.17 9.69
N TYR A 626 -2.65 -26.16 8.79
CA TYR A 626 -3.04 -27.55 9.05
C TYR A 626 -1.89 -28.40 9.60
N GLU A 627 -2.24 -29.34 10.49
CA GLU A 627 -1.33 -30.43 10.85
C GLU A 627 -1.24 -31.40 9.67
N ILE A 628 -0.10 -31.40 9.00
CA ILE A 628 0.18 -32.27 7.87
C ILE A 628 0.45 -33.68 8.40
N ALA A 629 -0.41 -34.65 8.05
CA ALA A 629 -0.19 -36.05 8.37
C ALA A 629 0.99 -36.59 7.55
N CYS A 630 0.93 -36.42 6.23
CA CYS A 630 2.03 -36.73 5.34
C CYS A 630 1.87 -36.02 3.99
N VAL A 631 2.95 -36.01 3.23
CA VAL A 631 3.04 -35.40 1.91
C VAL A 631 3.57 -36.44 0.94
N GLU A 632 2.89 -36.65 -0.17
CA GLU A 632 3.31 -37.56 -1.23
C GLU A 632 3.69 -36.77 -2.48
N LEU A 633 4.89 -37.00 -3.00
CA LEU A 633 5.36 -36.41 -4.26
C LEU A 633 5.12 -37.39 -5.41
N PHE A 634 4.48 -36.92 -6.48
CA PHE A 634 4.22 -37.66 -7.70
C PHE A 634 4.91 -37.00 -8.89
N HIS A 635 5.51 -37.79 -9.77
CA HIS A 635 5.92 -37.33 -11.08
C HIS A 635 4.69 -37.05 -11.96
N SER A 636 4.82 -36.19 -12.97
CA SER A 636 3.74 -35.88 -13.93
C SER A 636 3.13 -37.10 -14.66
N SER A 637 3.83 -38.24 -14.65
CA SER A 637 3.31 -39.53 -15.15
C SER A 637 2.43 -40.30 -14.16
N GLY A 638 2.18 -39.76 -12.96
CA GLY A 638 1.41 -40.41 -11.90
C GLY A 638 2.22 -41.36 -11.00
N LYS A 639 3.51 -41.56 -11.26
CA LYS A 639 4.38 -42.38 -10.40
C LYS A 639 4.70 -41.65 -9.10
N ARG A 640 4.41 -42.26 -7.94
CA ARG A 640 4.85 -41.76 -6.63
C ARG A 640 6.37 -41.86 -6.49
N ILE A 641 7.00 -40.76 -6.07
CA ILE A 641 8.45 -40.58 -5.98
C ILE A 641 8.92 -40.65 -4.54
N ALA A 642 8.22 -39.99 -3.62
CA ALA A 642 8.60 -39.93 -2.21
C ALA A 642 7.38 -39.67 -1.30
N THR A 643 7.53 -39.97 -0.02
CA THR A 643 6.58 -39.64 1.05
C THR A 643 7.32 -38.99 2.21
N PHE A 644 6.79 -37.88 2.71
CA PHE A 644 7.35 -37.09 3.81
C PHE A 644 6.32 -36.98 4.92
N ASN A 645 6.63 -37.45 6.13
CA ASN A 645 5.68 -37.48 7.23
C ASN A 645 5.87 -36.27 8.15
N ASN A 646 4.77 -35.70 8.64
CA ASN A 646 4.75 -34.63 9.65
C ASN A 646 5.74 -33.48 9.38
N THR A 647 5.84 -33.00 8.13
CA THR A 647 6.76 -31.91 7.77
C THR A 647 6.07 -30.87 6.90
N HIS A 648 6.41 -29.61 7.16
CA HIS A 648 6.06 -28.47 6.31
C HIS A 648 7.17 -28.13 5.32
N THR A 649 8.33 -28.77 5.36
CA THR A 649 9.43 -28.53 4.43
C THR A 649 9.78 -29.82 3.70
N ILE A 650 9.87 -29.74 2.38
CA ILE A 650 10.26 -30.84 1.49
C ILE A 650 11.56 -30.48 0.82
N ASP A 651 12.55 -31.37 0.92
CA ASP A 651 13.84 -31.25 0.25
C ASP A 651 13.81 -31.97 -1.11
N PHE A 652 14.13 -31.22 -2.17
CA PHE A 652 14.23 -31.66 -3.57
C PHE A 652 15.67 -31.73 -4.09
N SER A 653 16.67 -31.59 -3.23
CA SER A 653 18.09 -31.65 -3.60
C SER A 653 18.48 -32.91 -4.38
N ASN A 654 17.74 -34.02 -4.18
CA ASN A 654 17.94 -35.30 -4.88
C ASN A 654 16.90 -35.61 -5.97
N ILE A 655 15.98 -34.70 -6.28
CA ILE A 655 14.92 -34.88 -7.29
C ILE A 655 15.30 -34.15 -8.59
N SER A 656 15.19 -34.78 -9.76
CA SER A 656 15.55 -34.17 -11.05
C SER A 656 14.60 -33.02 -11.45
N SER A 657 15.06 -32.07 -12.27
CA SER A 657 14.21 -31.01 -12.82
C SER A 657 13.00 -31.59 -13.56
N GLY A 658 11.83 -30.95 -13.43
CA GLY A 658 10.60 -31.43 -14.05
C GLY A 658 9.33 -30.92 -13.36
N ILE A 659 8.18 -31.36 -13.88
CA ILE A 659 6.86 -31.08 -13.30
C ILE A 659 6.44 -32.25 -12.41
N TYR A 660 6.07 -31.93 -11.18
CA TYR A 660 5.60 -32.87 -10.18
C TYR A 660 4.31 -32.37 -9.54
N PHE A 661 3.65 -33.25 -8.80
CA PHE A 661 2.47 -32.95 -8.00
C PHE A 661 2.72 -33.38 -6.56
N ILE A 662 2.41 -32.49 -5.63
CA ILE A 662 2.51 -32.72 -4.19
C ILE A 662 1.10 -32.95 -3.69
N LYS A 663 0.81 -34.15 -3.18
CA LYS A 663 -0.42 -34.45 -2.46
C LYS A 663 -0.19 -34.29 -0.97
N ILE A 664 -0.87 -33.33 -0.36
CA ILE A 664 -0.77 -32.96 1.04
C ILE A 664 -1.93 -33.63 1.77
N LEU A 665 -1.64 -34.62 2.60
CA LEU A 665 -2.64 -35.28 3.45
C LEU A 665 -2.70 -34.54 4.78
N ILE A 666 -3.85 -33.92 5.02
CA ILE A 666 -4.18 -33.23 6.25
C ILE A 666 -5.00 -34.18 7.13
N ARG A 667 -4.77 -34.18 8.45
CA ARG A 667 -5.58 -34.98 9.37
C ARG A 667 -7.04 -34.51 9.33
N ASP A 668 -7.95 -35.46 9.19
CA ASP A 668 -9.41 -35.24 9.20
C ASP A 668 -9.94 -34.33 8.07
N GLN A 669 -9.22 -34.22 6.94
CA GLN A 669 -9.63 -33.46 5.75
C GLN A 669 -9.29 -34.18 4.44
N GLU A 670 -9.92 -33.74 3.35
CA GLU A 670 -9.59 -34.21 2.00
C GLU A 670 -8.16 -33.80 1.61
N PRO A 671 -7.42 -34.68 0.90
CA PRO A 671 -6.05 -34.38 0.50
C PRO A 671 -6.01 -33.35 -0.61
N ILE A 672 -5.08 -32.40 -0.51
CA ILE A 672 -4.91 -31.29 -1.45
C ILE A 672 -3.76 -31.60 -2.40
N ILE A 673 -3.93 -31.30 -3.70
CA ILE A 673 -2.91 -31.59 -4.72
C ILE A 673 -2.42 -30.30 -5.34
N GLU A 674 -1.13 -30.01 -5.17
CA GLU A 674 -0.48 -28.81 -5.71
C GLU A 674 0.56 -29.17 -6.78
N LYS A 675 0.64 -28.37 -7.84
CA LYS A 675 1.65 -28.54 -8.90
C LYS A 675 2.95 -27.88 -8.46
N VAL A 676 4.06 -28.62 -8.45
CA VAL A 676 5.40 -28.07 -8.21
C VAL A 676 6.30 -28.22 -9.45
N ILE A 677 7.03 -27.16 -9.78
CA ILE A 677 8.02 -27.16 -10.85
C ILE A 677 9.39 -27.17 -10.20
N ILE A 678 10.20 -28.20 -10.46
CA ILE A 678 11.58 -28.29 -9.96
C ILE A 678 12.53 -27.84 -11.07
N VAL A 679 13.38 -26.85 -10.79
CA VAL A 679 14.35 -26.28 -11.72
C VAL A 679 15.73 -26.28 -11.08
N LYS A 680 16.62 -27.16 -11.54
CA LYS A 680 18.04 -27.20 -11.17
C LYS A 680 18.93 -26.56 -12.22
#